data_AF-A0A858RKD3-F1
#
_entry.id   AF-A0A858RKD3-F1
#
_cell.length_a   1.000
_cell.length_b   1.000
_cell.length_c   1.000
_cell.angle_alpha   90.00
_cell.angle_beta   90.00
_cell.angle_gamma   90.00
#
_symmetry.space_group_name_H-M   'P 1'
#
loop_
_entity.id
_entity.type
_entity.pdbx_description
1 polymer ?
#
loop_
_entity_poly.entity_id
_entity_poly.type
_entity_poly.pdbx_seq_one_letter_code
_entity_poly.pdbx_strand_id
1 'polypeptide(L)'
;MKLPLDLAWSSWFATGCAKTLVIALCGGAVIACVRQRDLAARLWLGLSLLLPLAFFSGLLPVSWKALPPASRIEATFLPTMPEQPDEMIAVDDPIMEAAPTAAKETEDVVVMAAPEKIERAVLSLNQKLAVLWIAGAFVSLLPSLFAWVVSRGLKGIRAPDAMLSRWREIAGTTADFVPLRLSPDITTPGIASLLRPVVLLPISANEWPEDRLHSVLRHELHHLRRRDLICRWLGRVVRALLWFHPAAWWVQSRLVIAQERAADEAVVAGGVPAADYAGHLLESVADAQCFPGLAMARRSQIGGRIHLLLARQKAPAPLRRMMEGLMAAGAAVATFSLAILGFAAPEMIRAADEASLVAKPGRRPDILDRRGEIIATSDPGKMPEALRARPPLRWYPEREAVSHLSGFVQAAGAGGLAAIKQSGLEANEALQQGKALHSTIDLRVQRLAWSELAAKERCGSIVVMDPRNGEVVAMASWPAVDPNAFIAGVAPGEPDVWKKDRQQPLLNRALALCEPASFAKLPVALGGAIHDLSDRKYFCPGLFTSGKVVVSDLHPIEREIDLGTALARSSNVYFTQLGMELGHEKFRSIWSDLSLPLAAGAMWQAPAAKWYSSNPVAPNDLDLSRASYGYGTTAVSVLDQAAMLSTLASGVIRQPVFIAGEPVEAAVPIDRRGVDHEEIAVIRQALIDSVNGPKPGTGAAAKLEGITVAGLPGTSRVIEHGRYVTGRYVASFTAYAPAEEPRYVVAVRLESKSREDELFYGGSVAGPIAAQLLQKLLQLED
;
A
#
# COMPACT_ATOMS: atom_id res chain seq x y z
N MET A 1 -18.04 -1.11 -38.08
CA MET A 1 -17.16 -0.14 -38.76
C MET A 1 -15.95 0.09 -37.85
N LYS A 2 -14.75 -0.36 -38.25
CA LYS A 2 -13.51 -0.25 -37.46
C LYS A 2 -12.73 1.00 -37.89
N LEU A 3 -12.18 1.70 -36.89
CA LEU A 3 -11.29 2.88 -36.87
C LEU A 3 -11.94 4.28 -37.00
N PRO A 4 -11.40 5.31 -36.30
CA PRO A 4 -10.04 5.34 -35.75
C PRO A 4 -9.91 5.77 -34.29
N LEU A 5 -9.49 4.82 -33.44
CA LEU A 5 -8.68 5.12 -32.24
C LEU A 5 -7.47 6.00 -32.63
N ASP A 6 -6.89 5.81 -33.82
CA ASP A 6 -5.69 6.51 -34.29
C ASP A 6 -5.80 8.05 -34.37
N LEU A 7 -7.00 8.61 -34.62
CA LEU A 7 -7.18 10.07 -34.64
C LEU A 7 -7.27 10.68 -33.23
N ALA A 8 -7.83 9.94 -32.27
CA ALA A 8 -7.82 10.36 -30.86
C ALA A 8 -6.39 10.28 -30.29
N TRP A 9 -5.65 9.22 -30.62
CA TRP A 9 -4.26 9.04 -30.23
C TRP A 9 -3.34 10.14 -30.79
N SER A 10 -3.48 10.52 -32.07
CA SER A 10 -2.65 11.57 -32.69
C SER A 10 -2.96 12.97 -32.17
N SER A 11 -4.25 13.30 -31.95
CA SER A 11 -4.70 14.54 -31.31
C SER A 11 -4.19 14.67 -29.87
N TRP A 12 -4.26 13.58 -29.10
CA TRP A 12 -3.79 13.49 -27.72
C TRP A 12 -2.27 13.61 -27.64
N PHE A 13 -1.56 12.88 -28.49
CA PHE A 13 -0.11 12.92 -28.58
C PHE A 13 0.41 14.31 -28.96
N ALA A 14 -0.23 14.96 -29.94
CA ALA A 14 0.13 16.32 -30.36
C ALA A 14 -0.12 17.36 -29.26
N THR A 15 -1.23 17.23 -28.52
CA THR A 15 -1.56 18.15 -27.41
C THR A 15 -0.62 17.95 -26.22
N GLY A 16 -0.27 16.70 -25.90
CA GLY A 16 0.76 16.36 -24.92
C GLY A 16 2.11 16.95 -25.30
N CYS A 17 2.57 16.72 -26.54
CA CYS A 17 3.84 17.25 -27.05
C CYS A 17 3.88 18.79 -27.01
N ALA A 18 2.81 19.48 -27.41
CA ALA A 18 2.75 20.94 -27.40
C ALA A 18 2.83 21.54 -25.99
N LYS A 19 2.09 20.97 -25.02
CA LYS A 19 2.15 21.40 -23.62
C LYS A 19 3.52 21.13 -23.00
N THR A 20 4.12 19.99 -23.30
CA THR A 20 5.49 19.65 -22.87
C THR A 20 6.53 20.59 -23.49
N LEU A 21 6.39 20.98 -24.76
CA LEU A 21 7.28 21.93 -25.42
C LEU A 21 7.22 23.31 -24.74
N VAL A 22 6.02 23.81 -24.41
CA VAL A 22 5.86 25.09 -23.68
C VAL A 22 6.49 25.01 -22.28
N ILE A 23 6.29 23.90 -21.56
CA ILE A 23 6.91 23.68 -20.25
C ILE A 23 8.43 23.63 -20.34
N ALA A 24 8.98 22.94 -21.34
CA ALA A 24 10.42 22.86 -21.59
C ALA A 24 11.01 24.22 -21.99
N LEU A 25 10.30 25.01 -22.80
CA LEU A 25 10.70 26.37 -23.17
C LEU A 25 10.66 27.34 -21.98
N CYS A 26 9.65 27.26 -21.12
CA CYS A 26 9.58 28.04 -19.87
C CYS A 26 10.70 27.65 -18.90
N GLY A 27 10.96 26.35 -18.72
CA GLY A 27 12.10 25.86 -17.93
C GLY A 27 13.44 26.31 -18.51
N GLY A 28 13.60 26.21 -19.84
CA GLY A 28 14.76 26.68 -20.58
C GLY A 28 15.00 28.18 -20.47
N ALA A 29 13.95 29.00 -20.51
CA ALA A 29 14.02 30.44 -20.32
C ALA A 29 14.46 30.82 -18.90
N VAL A 30 13.97 30.13 -17.87
CA VAL A 30 14.42 30.34 -16.48
C VAL A 30 15.88 29.92 -16.30
N ILE A 31 16.31 28.81 -16.92
CA ILE A 31 17.72 28.37 -16.92
C ILE A 31 18.61 29.38 -17.67
N ALA A 32 18.15 29.95 -18.78
CA ALA A 32 18.88 30.96 -19.55
C ALA A 32 19.03 32.29 -18.81
N CYS A 33 18.05 32.68 -17.99
CA CYS A 33 18.10 33.86 -17.13
C CYS A 33 19.06 33.72 -15.92
N VAL A 34 19.44 32.49 -15.56
CA VAL A 34 20.35 32.21 -14.45
C VAL A 34 21.79 32.06 -14.98
N ARG A 35 22.54 33.18 -14.98
CA ARG A 35 23.98 33.21 -15.34
C ARG A 35 24.88 32.48 -14.31
N GLN A 36 24.77 31.15 -14.19
CA GLN A 36 25.69 30.32 -13.39
C GLN A 36 26.73 29.63 -14.29
N ARG A 37 28.03 29.57 -13.99
CA ARG A 37 29.01 28.95 -14.93
C ARG A 37 29.08 27.41 -14.88
N ASP A 38 28.45 26.78 -13.89
CA ASP A 38 28.51 25.33 -13.66
C ASP A 38 27.24 24.61 -14.17
N LEU A 39 27.46 23.58 -15.01
CA LEU A 39 26.42 22.81 -15.69
C LEU A 39 25.57 21.98 -14.71
N ALA A 40 26.19 21.39 -13.68
CA ALA A 40 25.49 20.48 -12.76
C ALA A 40 24.43 21.24 -11.94
N ALA A 41 24.79 22.39 -11.38
CA ALA A 41 23.85 23.22 -10.63
C ALA A 41 22.70 23.76 -11.51
N ARG A 42 22.97 24.11 -12.78
CA ARG A 42 21.92 24.50 -13.74
C ARG A 42 20.95 23.36 -14.02
N LEU A 43 21.45 22.13 -14.21
CA LEU A 43 20.63 20.96 -14.47
C LEU A 43 19.73 20.63 -13.27
N TRP A 44 20.27 20.66 -12.05
CA TRP A 44 19.47 20.40 -10.83
C TRP A 44 18.46 21.50 -10.54
N LEU A 45 18.80 22.77 -10.83
CA LEU A 45 17.84 23.87 -10.72
C LEU A 45 16.72 23.74 -11.76
N GLY A 46 17.07 23.39 -13.00
CA GLY A 46 16.11 23.11 -14.07
C GLY A 46 15.16 21.97 -13.71
N LEU A 47 15.70 20.86 -13.20
CA LEU A 47 14.90 19.71 -12.76
C LEU A 47 14.01 20.06 -11.56
N SER A 48 14.50 20.90 -10.63
CA SER A 48 13.68 21.41 -9.52
C SER A 48 12.47 22.19 -10.03
N LEU A 49 12.65 23.01 -11.08
CA LEU A 49 11.57 23.83 -11.62
C LEU A 49 10.61 23.04 -12.51
N LEU A 50 11.08 21.96 -13.14
CA LEU A 50 10.26 21.08 -13.98
C LEU A 50 9.37 20.11 -13.18
N LEU A 51 9.80 19.70 -11.97
CA LEU A 51 9.05 18.76 -11.13
C LEU A 51 7.61 19.22 -10.80
N PRO A 52 7.39 20.48 -10.37
CA PRO A 52 6.04 21.01 -10.14
C PRO A 52 5.23 21.14 -11.42
N LEU A 53 5.87 21.48 -12.54
CA LEU A 53 5.18 21.68 -13.82
C LEU A 53 4.57 20.39 -14.35
N ALA A 54 5.22 19.23 -14.14
CA ALA A 54 4.66 17.92 -14.46
C ALA A 54 3.52 17.49 -13.53
N PHE A 55 3.54 17.96 -12.28
CA PHE A 55 2.48 17.68 -11.30
C PHE A 55 1.25 18.57 -11.51
N PHE A 56 1.46 19.85 -11.83
CA PHE A 56 0.41 20.85 -12.03
C PHE A 56 -0.07 20.96 -13.48
N SER A 57 0.53 20.27 -14.45
CA SER A 57 0.04 20.22 -15.83
C SER A 57 -1.36 19.60 -15.95
N GLY A 58 -1.78 18.80 -14.96
CA GLY A 58 -3.15 18.31 -14.82
C GLY A 58 -4.19 19.36 -14.42
N LEU A 59 -3.76 20.55 -13.97
CA LEU A 59 -4.64 21.67 -13.61
C LEU A 59 -4.81 22.71 -14.74
N LEU A 60 -4.05 22.59 -15.84
CA LEU A 60 -4.23 23.46 -17.00
C LEU A 60 -5.55 23.11 -17.72
N PRO A 61 -6.38 24.09 -18.07
CA PRO A 61 -7.70 23.83 -18.63
C PRO A 61 -7.64 22.99 -19.91
N VAL A 62 -8.61 22.07 -20.06
CA VAL A 62 -8.75 21.15 -21.19
C VAL A 62 -9.00 21.88 -22.53
N SER A 63 -9.31 23.18 -22.50
CA SER A 63 -9.59 24.02 -23.67
C SER A 63 -8.40 24.31 -24.58
N TRP A 64 -7.17 24.03 -24.15
CA TRP A 64 -5.97 24.08 -25.02
C TRP A 64 -5.84 22.78 -25.81
N LYS A 65 -6.70 22.59 -26.81
CA LYS A 65 -6.54 21.55 -27.84
C LYS A 65 -5.76 22.17 -29.01
N ALA A 66 -4.65 21.54 -29.40
CA ALA A 66 -3.79 22.07 -30.47
C ALA A 66 -4.42 21.94 -31.88
N LEU A 67 -5.51 21.16 -32.02
CA LEU A 67 -6.26 20.99 -33.26
C LEU A 67 -7.75 21.22 -32.99
N PRO A 68 -8.46 21.97 -33.86
CA PRO A 68 -9.92 22.05 -33.79
C PRO A 68 -10.51 20.64 -33.96
N PRO A 69 -11.65 20.32 -33.31
CA PRO A 69 -12.32 19.06 -33.54
C PRO A 69 -12.63 18.93 -35.02
N ALA A 70 -12.24 17.79 -35.62
CA ALA A 70 -12.61 17.46 -36.99
C ALA A 70 -14.12 17.68 -37.14
N SER A 71 -14.48 18.49 -38.12
CA SER A 71 -15.85 18.90 -38.44
C SER A 71 -16.83 17.74 -38.29
N ARG A 72 -17.95 18.00 -37.59
CA ARG A 72 -19.14 17.15 -37.64
C ARG A 72 -19.45 16.87 -39.11
N ILE A 73 -19.25 15.63 -39.54
CA ILE A 73 -19.92 15.13 -40.74
C ILE A 73 -21.36 14.95 -40.30
N GLU A 74 -22.20 15.95 -40.59
CA GLU A 74 -23.64 15.77 -40.57
C GLU A 74 -23.97 14.61 -41.50
N ALA A 75 -24.48 13.52 -40.94
CA ALA A 75 -25.05 12.44 -41.71
C ALA A 75 -26.25 13.01 -42.45
N THR A 76 -26.03 13.35 -43.73
CA THR A 76 -27.06 13.72 -44.68
C THR A 76 -27.97 12.50 -44.87
N PHE A 77 -29.11 12.47 -44.18
CA PHE A 77 -30.18 11.55 -44.52
C PHE A 77 -30.80 12.00 -45.85
N LEU A 78 -30.63 11.18 -46.89
CA LEU A 78 -31.42 11.28 -48.12
C LEU A 78 -32.80 10.62 -47.91
N PRO A 79 -33.84 11.09 -48.63
CA PRO A 79 -35.22 10.83 -48.31
C PRO A 79 -35.72 9.49 -48.87
N THR A 80 -36.54 8.79 -48.09
CA THR A 80 -37.50 7.80 -48.62
C THR A 80 -38.91 8.37 -48.44
N MET A 81 -39.60 8.54 -49.57
CA MET A 81 -41.00 8.96 -49.70
C MET A 81 -41.97 7.78 -49.39
N PRO A 82 -43.29 7.90 -49.60
CA PRO A 82 -44.27 8.42 -48.65
C PRO A 82 -45.33 7.35 -48.30
N GLU A 83 -45.98 7.46 -47.14
CA GLU A 83 -47.29 6.83 -46.93
C GLU A 83 -48.37 7.90 -46.90
N GLN A 84 -49.36 7.70 -47.76
CA GLN A 84 -50.60 8.46 -47.90
C GLN A 84 -51.72 7.76 -47.10
N PRO A 85 -52.92 8.36 -46.95
CA PRO A 85 -53.52 8.68 -45.67
C PRO A 85 -54.66 7.71 -45.29
N ASP A 86 -55.12 7.77 -44.03
CA ASP A 86 -56.51 7.48 -43.73
C ASP A 86 -57.10 8.52 -42.76
N GLU A 87 -58.35 8.85 -43.05
CA GLU A 87 -59.12 10.00 -42.62
C GLU A 87 -59.66 9.95 -41.18
N MET A 88 -59.92 11.14 -40.68
CA MET A 88 -60.69 11.51 -39.48
C MET A 88 -62.13 10.98 -39.49
N ILE A 89 -62.66 10.66 -38.30
CA ILE A 89 -64.01 11.09 -37.88
C ILE A 89 -63.97 11.62 -36.43
N ALA A 90 -64.67 12.73 -36.24
CA ALA A 90 -64.73 13.65 -35.11
C ALA A 90 -65.61 13.19 -33.93
N VAL A 91 -65.47 13.85 -32.77
CA VAL A 91 -66.58 14.49 -32.01
C VAL A 91 -66.04 15.68 -31.20
N ASP A 92 -66.72 16.82 -31.35
CA ASP A 92 -66.52 18.13 -30.70
C ASP A 92 -66.82 18.15 -29.18
N ASP A 93 -66.22 19.10 -28.44
CA ASP A 93 -66.90 20.22 -27.73
C ASP A 93 -65.99 20.93 -26.68
N PRO A 94 -66.31 22.16 -26.18
CA PRO A 94 -65.50 23.34 -26.52
C PRO A 94 -64.74 24.04 -25.36
N ILE A 95 -64.05 25.08 -25.82
CA ILE A 95 -63.19 26.10 -25.22
C ILE A 95 -63.85 26.90 -24.08
N MET A 96 -63.05 27.27 -23.07
CA MET A 96 -63.25 28.49 -22.29
C MET A 96 -61.91 29.26 -22.16
N GLU A 97 -61.87 30.46 -22.72
CA GLU A 97 -60.72 31.36 -22.82
C GLU A 97 -60.51 32.26 -21.59
N ALA A 98 -59.24 32.36 -21.20
CA ALA A 98 -58.41 33.55 -20.91
C ALA A 98 -58.92 34.79 -20.11
N ALA A 99 -58.09 35.10 -19.08
CA ALA A 99 -57.49 36.40 -18.71
C ALA A 99 -58.33 37.43 -17.90
N PRO A 100 -57.74 38.54 -17.44
CA PRO A 100 -56.67 38.68 -16.42
C PRO A 100 -57.09 39.68 -15.30
N THR A 101 -56.43 39.74 -14.14
CA THR A 101 -56.57 40.94 -13.28
C THR A 101 -55.45 41.18 -12.26
N ALA A 102 -54.88 42.38 -12.39
CA ALA A 102 -54.51 43.36 -11.38
C ALA A 102 -53.52 43.01 -10.24
N ALA A 103 -52.44 43.80 -10.26
CA ALA A 103 -51.56 44.10 -9.14
C ALA A 103 -52.33 44.58 -7.89
N LYS A 104 -51.84 44.15 -6.72
CA LYS A 104 -51.94 44.90 -5.46
C LYS A 104 -50.69 44.64 -4.62
N GLU A 105 -50.01 45.73 -4.32
CA GLU A 105 -48.94 45.83 -3.33
C GLU A 105 -49.51 45.87 -1.90
N THR A 106 -48.64 45.48 -0.97
CA THR A 106 -48.58 45.75 0.48
C THR A 106 -49.64 45.13 1.39
N GLU A 107 -49.20 44.17 2.23
CA GLU A 107 -49.17 44.38 3.68
C GLU A 107 -48.10 43.47 4.32
N ASP A 108 -47.20 44.10 5.08
CA ASP A 108 -46.12 43.49 5.84
C ASP A 108 -46.66 42.59 6.96
N VAL A 109 -46.44 41.27 6.85
CA VAL A 109 -46.48 40.36 7.99
C VAL A 109 -45.05 39.89 8.26
N VAL A 110 -44.45 40.48 9.29
CA VAL A 110 -43.18 40.04 9.88
C VAL A 110 -43.39 38.65 10.48
N VAL A 111 -43.13 37.61 9.69
CA VAL A 111 -42.91 36.26 10.22
C VAL A 111 -41.43 36.16 10.57
N MET A 112 -41.14 36.15 11.88
CA MET A 112 -39.81 35.88 12.39
C MET A 112 -39.31 34.54 11.86
N ALA A 113 -38.33 34.58 10.96
CA ALA A 113 -37.56 33.41 10.57
C ALA A 113 -36.91 32.81 11.82
N ALA A 114 -37.23 31.54 12.10
CA ALA A 114 -36.47 30.72 13.03
C ALA A 114 -34.99 30.76 12.62
N PRO A 115 -34.04 30.76 13.57
CA PRO A 115 -32.63 30.81 13.22
C PRO A 115 -32.30 29.61 12.33
N GLU A 116 -31.84 29.87 11.11
CA GLU A 116 -31.20 28.87 10.26
C GLU A 116 -30.16 28.17 11.13
N LYS A 117 -30.36 26.87 11.37
CA LYS A 117 -29.28 26.01 11.83
C LYS A 117 -28.18 26.17 10.80
N ILE A 118 -27.09 26.83 11.19
CA ILE A 118 -25.85 26.85 10.41
C ILE A 118 -25.45 25.39 10.21
N GLU A 119 -25.81 24.82 9.06
CA GLU A 119 -25.22 23.59 8.59
C GLU A 119 -23.72 23.85 8.53
N ARG A 120 -22.96 23.23 9.45
CA ARG A 120 -21.51 23.28 9.39
C ARG A 120 -21.13 22.77 8.01
N ALA A 121 -20.60 23.64 7.16
CA ALA A 121 -20.14 23.28 5.83
C ALA A 121 -19.14 22.10 5.95
N VAL A 122 -19.61 20.89 5.66
CA VAL A 122 -18.78 19.70 5.68
C VAL A 122 -17.93 19.76 4.41
N LEU A 123 -16.68 20.20 4.57
CA LEU A 123 -15.72 20.25 3.47
C LEU A 123 -15.68 18.91 2.72
N SER A 124 -15.78 18.96 1.40
CA SER A 124 -15.63 17.78 0.53
C SER A 124 -14.24 17.15 0.70
N LEU A 125 -14.07 15.88 0.31
CA LEU A 125 -12.77 15.20 0.41
C LEU A 125 -11.67 15.99 -0.33
N ASN A 126 -11.99 16.54 -1.51
CA ASN A 126 -11.07 17.35 -2.29
C ASN A 126 -10.69 18.64 -1.55
N GLN A 127 -11.65 19.27 -0.86
CA GLN A 127 -11.39 20.46 -0.03
C GLN A 127 -10.55 20.11 1.20
N LYS A 128 -10.79 18.96 1.85
CA LYS A 128 -9.96 18.46 2.97
C LYS A 128 -8.53 18.16 2.52
N LEU A 129 -8.36 17.52 1.37
CA LEU A 129 -7.05 17.26 0.77
C LEU A 129 -6.35 18.56 0.36
N ALA A 130 -7.08 19.55 -0.16
CA ALA A 130 -6.53 20.87 -0.46
C ALA A 130 -6.08 21.60 0.81
N VAL A 131 -6.87 21.57 1.88
CA VAL A 131 -6.51 22.14 3.19
C VAL A 131 -5.28 21.43 3.76
N LEU A 132 -5.23 20.10 3.71
CA LEU A 132 -4.07 19.31 4.15
C LEU A 132 -2.82 19.63 3.32
N TRP A 133 -2.97 19.78 2.01
CA TRP A 133 -1.87 20.13 1.11
C TRP A 133 -1.32 21.53 1.43
N ILE A 134 -2.19 22.54 1.58
CA ILE A 134 -1.81 23.92 1.97
C ILE A 134 -1.12 23.91 3.33
N ALA A 135 -1.69 23.20 4.32
CA ALA A 135 -1.12 23.10 5.66
C ALA A 135 0.27 22.45 5.63
N GLY A 136 0.44 21.35 4.90
CA GLY A 136 1.74 20.67 4.75
C GLY A 136 2.78 21.54 4.03
N ALA A 137 2.38 22.28 3.00
CA ALA A 137 3.27 23.21 2.29
C ALA A 137 3.72 24.35 3.22
N PHE A 138 2.81 24.91 4.02
CA PHE A 138 3.13 25.94 5.01
C PHE A 138 4.10 25.41 6.07
N VAL A 139 3.81 24.25 6.67
CA VAL A 139 4.67 23.61 7.68
C VAL A 139 6.06 23.32 7.14
N SER A 140 6.17 22.85 5.88
CA SER A 140 7.45 22.57 5.25
C SER A 140 8.30 23.83 4.98
N LEU A 141 7.63 24.98 4.76
CA LEU A 141 8.28 26.26 4.47
C LEU A 141 8.64 27.05 5.75
N LEU A 142 7.90 26.83 6.86
CA LEU A 142 8.08 27.53 8.14
C LEU A 142 9.54 27.60 8.64
N PRO A 143 10.33 26.50 8.68
CA PRO A 143 11.72 26.58 9.14
C PRO A 143 12.60 27.48 8.25
N SER A 144 12.29 27.55 6.96
CA SER A 144 13.03 28.40 6.01
C SER A 144 12.66 29.86 6.19
N LEU A 145 11.38 30.15 6.38
CA LEU A 145 10.89 31.50 6.69
C LEU A 145 11.42 32.00 8.03
N PHE A 146 11.43 31.14 9.05
CA PHE A 146 12.02 31.46 10.35
C PHE A 146 13.51 31.80 10.22
N ALA A 147 14.30 30.96 9.53
CA ALA A 147 15.72 31.24 9.25
C ALA A 147 15.93 32.56 8.49
N TRP A 148 15.05 32.90 7.55
CA TRP A 148 15.09 34.16 6.83
C TRP A 148 14.82 35.37 7.72
N VAL A 149 13.78 35.31 8.55
CA VAL A 149 13.42 36.37 9.49
C VAL A 149 14.53 36.60 10.50
N VAL A 150 15.07 35.52 11.08
CA VAL A 150 16.23 35.58 11.98
C VAL A 150 17.44 36.21 11.27
N SER A 151 17.72 35.83 10.02
CA SER A 151 18.84 36.41 9.25
C SER A 151 18.73 37.91 9.00
N ARG A 152 17.52 38.48 9.05
CA ARG A 152 17.29 39.93 8.94
C ARG A 152 17.54 40.68 10.25
N GLY A 153 17.42 39.98 11.38
CA GLY A 153 17.66 40.52 12.73
C GLY A 153 19.12 40.51 13.16
N LEU A 154 20.01 39.83 12.42
CA LEU A 154 21.44 39.76 12.73
C LEU A 154 22.07 41.16 12.65
N LYS A 155 22.69 41.60 13.74
CA LYS A 155 23.38 42.89 13.79
C LYS A 155 24.72 42.76 13.08
N GLY A 156 24.88 43.48 11.97
CA GLY A 156 26.14 43.56 11.24
C GLY A 156 26.83 44.89 11.51
N ILE A 157 27.97 44.86 12.20
CA ILE A 157 28.87 45.99 12.38
C ILE A 157 29.66 46.17 11.08
N ARG A 158 29.69 47.40 10.54
CA ARG A 158 30.53 47.73 9.40
C ARG A 158 31.99 47.65 9.85
N ALA A 159 32.77 46.82 9.17
CA ALA A 159 34.21 46.73 9.37
C ALA A 159 34.89 48.09 9.10
N PRO A 160 35.94 48.49 9.85
CA PRO A 160 36.71 49.69 9.57
C PRO A 160 37.27 49.71 8.14
N ASP A 161 37.35 50.88 7.50
CA ASP A 161 37.67 50.99 6.07
C ASP A 161 39.06 50.43 5.71
N ALA A 162 40.04 50.51 6.62
CA ALA A 162 41.38 49.91 6.47
C ALA A 162 41.38 48.38 6.49
N MET A 163 40.42 47.76 7.18
CA MET A 163 40.26 46.31 7.20
C MET A 163 39.50 45.83 5.97
N LEU A 164 38.52 46.61 5.50
CA LEU A 164 37.79 46.35 4.27
C LEU A 164 38.71 46.39 3.04
N SER A 165 39.65 47.35 2.96
CA SER A 165 40.63 47.39 1.88
C SER A 165 41.54 46.16 1.87
N ARG A 166 42.09 45.78 3.03
CA ARG A 166 42.93 44.58 3.18
C ARG A 166 42.18 43.30 2.80
N TRP A 167 40.94 43.13 3.24
CA TRP A 167 40.16 41.93 2.92
C TRP A 167 39.75 41.86 1.44
N ARG A 168 39.55 43.01 0.79
CA ARG A 168 39.28 43.08 -0.66
C ARG A 168 40.52 42.71 -1.49
N GLU A 169 41.68 43.16 -1.04
CA GLU A 169 42.98 42.81 -1.63
C GLU A 169 43.23 41.30 -1.50
N ILE A 170 43.09 40.74 -0.29
CA ILE A 170 43.23 39.30 -0.02
C ILE A 170 42.25 38.49 -0.88
N ALA A 171 40.98 38.90 -0.99
CA ALA A 171 39.99 38.18 -1.79
C ALA A 171 40.18 38.32 -3.32
N GLY A 172 41.17 39.10 -3.78
CA GLY A 172 41.48 39.31 -5.19
C GLY A 172 40.32 39.95 -5.97
N THR A 173 39.60 40.88 -5.34
CA THR A 173 38.40 41.51 -5.94
C THR A 173 38.44 43.03 -5.81
N THR A 174 38.42 43.72 -6.95
CA THR A 174 38.33 45.19 -7.04
C THR A 174 36.91 45.73 -6.99
N ALA A 175 35.89 44.88 -6.81
CA ALA A 175 34.49 45.29 -6.86
C ALA A 175 34.00 45.89 -5.53
N ASP A 176 33.72 47.19 -5.52
CA ASP A 176 33.18 47.96 -4.37
C ASP A 176 31.78 47.55 -3.89
N PHE A 177 31.11 46.63 -4.60
CA PHE A 177 29.67 46.39 -4.49
C PHE A 177 29.23 45.36 -3.44
N VAL A 178 30.14 44.64 -2.78
CA VAL A 178 29.76 43.61 -1.79
C VAL A 178 29.95 44.15 -0.37
N PRO A 179 28.86 44.47 0.37
CA PRO A 179 28.98 44.84 1.77
C PRO A 179 29.44 43.63 2.59
N LEU A 180 30.63 43.74 3.19
CA LEU A 180 31.15 42.80 4.19
C LEU A 180 30.80 43.35 5.58
N ARG A 181 30.25 42.51 6.46
CA ARG A 181 29.95 42.90 7.84
C ARG A 181 30.44 41.85 8.83
N LEU A 182 30.93 42.33 9.97
CA LEU A 182 31.20 41.49 11.13
C LEU A 182 29.93 41.37 11.96
N SER A 183 29.60 40.17 12.43
CA SER A 183 28.45 39.98 13.32
C SER A 183 28.84 39.17 14.56
N PRO A 184 28.51 39.65 15.78
CA PRO A 184 28.64 38.86 17.02
C PRO A 184 27.67 37.69 17.06
N ASP A 185 26.60 37.75 16.28
CA ASP A 185 25.46 36.83 16.34
C ASP A 185 25.69 35.55 15.51
N ILE A 186 26.84 35.44 14.83
CA ILE A 186 27.20 34.27 14.01
C ILE A 186 28.57 33.73 14.40
N THR A 187 28.69 32.41 14.32
CA THR A 187 29.94 31.67 14.54
C THR A 187 30.55 31.13 13.24
N THR A 188 29.73 31.07 12.18
CA THR A 188 30.15 30.61 10.85
C THR A 188 29.97 31.70 9.80
N PRO A 189 30.89 31.82 8.84
CA PRO A 189 30.73 32.72 7.70
C PRO A 189 29.54 32.31 6.83
N GLY A 190 28.90 33.28 6.19
CA GLY A 190 27.78 33.02 5.29
C GLY A 190 27.17 34.27 4.67
N ILE A 191 26.28 34.06 3.71
CA ILE A 191 25.56 35.15 3.02
C ILE A 191 24.20 35.37 3.67
N ALA A 192 23.95 36.60 4.12
CA ALA A 192 22.64 37.04 4.61
C ALA A 192 21.89 37.89 3.57
N SER A 193 20.56 37.87 3.65
CA SER A 193 19.60 38.62 2.82
C SER A 193 19.49 38.20 1.35
N LEU A 194 18.24 38.09 0.86
CA LEU A 194 17.92 37.60 -0.49
C LEU A 194 18.01 38.69 -1.57
N LEU A 195 17.65 39.94 -1.24
CA LEU A 195 17.53 41.05 -2.20
C LEU A 195 18.74 41.99 -2.20
N ARG A 196 19.42 42.11 -1.06
CA ARG A 196 20.66 42.87 -0.89
C ARG A 196 21.66 41.99 -0.15
N PRO A 197 22.34 41.07 -0.87
CA PRO A 197 23.12 40.05 -0.21
C PRO A 197 24.38 40.65 0.43
N VAL A 198 24.63 40.27 1.68
CA VAL A 198 25.74 40.74 2.52
C VAL A 198 26.55 39.53 2.94
N VAL A 199 27.87 39.56 2.82
CA VAL A 199 28.72 38.53 3.44
C VAL A 199 28.85 38.88 4.92
N LEU A 200 28.40 37.98 5.78
CA LEU A 200 28.61 38.08 7.21
C LEU A 200 29.77 37.18 7.61
N LEU A 201 30.70 37.74 8.38
CA LEU A 201 31.79 37.00 9.01
C LEU A 201 31.65 37.06 10.54
N PRO A 202 32.04 36.00 11.26
CA PRO A 202 32.09 36.03 12.71
C PRO A 202 33.13 37.04 13.19
N ILE A 203 32.98 37.59 14.39
CA ILE A 203 33.96 38.54 14.97
C ILE A 203 35.37 37.93 15.03
N SER A 204 35.47 36.63 15.30
CA SER A 204 36.73 35.88 15.32
C SER A 204 37.48 35.90 13.97
N ALA A 205 36.82 36.23 12.86
CA ALA A 205 37.45 36.33 11.56
C ALA A 205 38.53 37.43 11.49
N ASN A 206 38.53 38.37 12.43
CA ASN A 206 39.58 39.39 12.54
C ASN A 206 40.95 38.79 12.91
N GLU A 207 40.98 37.65 13.58
CA GLU A 207 42.19 36.99 14.08
C GLU A 207 42.62 35.81 13.22
N TRP A 208 41.89 35.53 12.14
CA TRP A 208 42.20 34.39 11.27
C TRP A 208 43.47 34.62 10.45
N PRO A 209 44.28 33.57 10.21
CA PRO A 209 45.38 33.62 9.24
C PRO A 209 44.89 34.05 7.85
N GLU A 210 45.74 34.76 7.11
CA GLU A 210 45.38 35.30 5.78
C GLU A 210 44.96 34.21 4.80
N ASP A 211 45.59 33.03 4.85
CA ASP A 211 45.25 31.89 3.98
C ASP A 211 43.85 31.32 4.26
N ARG A 212 43.45 31.29 5.55
CA ARG A 212 42.10 30.88 5.97
C ARG A 212 41.07 31.91 5.53
N LEU A 213 41.37 33.19 5.75
CA LEU A 213 40.49 34.29 5.36
C LEU A 213 40.29 34.35 3.84
N HIS A 214 41.37 34.20 3.06
CA HIS A 214 41.36 34.13 1.60
C HIS A 214 40.47 33.00 1.09
N SER A 215 40.62 31.80 1.67
CA SER A 215 39.83 30.62 1.32
C SER A 215 38.33 30.80 1.56
N VAL A 216 37.97 31.32 2.74
CA VAL A 216 36.57 31.55 3.15
C VAL A 216 35.92 32.66 2.31
N LEU A 217 36.61 33.78 2.13
CA LEU A 217 36.08 34.90 1.33
C LEU A 217 35.85 34.50 -0.12
N ARG A 218 36.77 33.73 -0.73
CA ARG A 218 36.57 33.23 -2.10
C ARG A 218 35.39 32.29 -2.21
N HIS A 219 35.17 31.43 -1.21
CA HIS A 219 34.02 30.53 -1.15
C HIS A 219 32.69 31.30 -1.12
N GLU A 220 32.56 32.26 -0.19
CA GLU A 220 31.33 33.03 -0.02
C GLU A 220 31.07 33.99 -1.19
N LEU A 221 32.12 34.63 -1.73
CA LEU A 221 32.00 35.45 -2.93
C LEU A 221 31.59 34.63 -4.15
N HIS A 222 31.96 33.34 -4.21
CA HIS A 222 31.53 32.46 -5.29
C HIS A 222 30.02 32.21 -5.25
N HIS A 223 29.46 31.92 -4.08
CA HIS A 223 28.01 31.78 -3.89
C HIS A 223 27.25 33.07 -4.21
N LEU A 224 27.80 34.23 -3.85
CA LEU A 224 27.23 35.54 -4.17
C LEU A 224 27.18 35.80 -5.68
N ARG A 225 28.31 35.64 -6.37
CA ARG A 225 28.40 35.86 -7.82
C ARG A 225 27.42 34.96 -8.58
N ARG A 226 27.13 33.77 -8.06
CA ARG A 226 26.21 32.80 -8.64
C ARG A 226 24.75 32.93 -8.20
N ARG A 227 24.46 33.83 -7.25
CA ARG A 227 23.12 33.98 -6.66
C ARG A 227 22.58 32.66 -6.10
N ASP A 228 23.44 31.85 -5.50
CA ASP A 228 23.08 30.51 -5.03
C ASP A 228 21.98 30.55 -3.96
N LEU A 229 21.93 31.63 -3.17
CA LEU A 229 20.89 31.87 -2.19
C LEU A 229 19.48 31.91 -2.83
N ILE A 230 19.33 32.59 -3.98
CA ILE A 230 18.04 32.66 -4.71
C ILE A 230 17.64 31.27 -5.21
N CYS A 231 18.61 30.53 -5.77
CA CYS A 231 18.37 29.18 -6.28
C CYS A 231 17.97 28.22 -5.15
N ARG A 232 18.59 28.34 -3.97
CA ARG A 232 18.21 27.58 -2.77
C ARG A 232 16.80 27.91 -2.29
N TRP A 233 16.39 29.17 -2.37
CA TRP A 233 15.03 29.60 -2.03
C TRP A 233 13.99 29.04 -2.99
N LEU A 234 14.23 29.13 -4.29
CA LEU A 234 13.34 28.57 -5.31
C LEU A 234 13.14 27.07 -5.11
N GLY A 235 14.23 26.32 -4.93
CA GLY A 235 14.12 24.87 -4.70
C GLY A 235 13.46 24.51 -3.35
N ARG A 236 13.59 25.35 -2.31
CA ARG A 236 12.86 25.18 -1.03
C ARG A 236 11.35 25.40 -1.19
N VAL A 237 10.94 26.38 -2.00
CA VAL A 237 9.52 26.64 -2.33
C VAL A 237 8.94 25.45 -3.10
N VAL A 238 9.66 24.95 -4.11
CA VAL A 238 9.28 23.74 -4.85
C VAL A 238 9.11 22.55 -3.91
N ARG A 239 10.10 22.28 -3.05
CA ARG A 239 10.05 21.21 -2.06
C ARG A 239 8.88 21.40 -1.08
N ALA A 240 8.50 22.62 -0.76
CA ALA A 240 7.34 22.89 0.10
C ALA A 240 6.02 22.57 -0.62
N LEU A 241 5.87 22.95 -1.90
CA LEU A 241 4.71 22.60 -2.71
C LEU A 241 4.57 21.09 -2.92
N LEU A 242 5.69 20.39 -2.99
CA LEU A 242 5.79 18.93 -3.17
C LEU A 242 6.31 18.23 -1.92
N TRP A 243 5.90 18.69 -0.73
CA TRP A 243 6.45 18.21 0.55
C TRP A 243 6.28 16.70 0.77
N PHE A 244 5.27 16.08 0.18
CA PHE A 244 5.00 14.66 0.25
C PHE A 244 5.81 13.84 -0.76
N HIS A 245 6.49 14.47 -1.74
CA HIS A 245 7.15 13.79 -2.84
C HIS A 245 8.66 13.61 -2.59
N PRO A 246 9.17 12.37 -2.39
CA PRO A 246 10.58 12.13 -2.05
C PRO A 246 11.59 12.69 -3.06
N ALA A 247 11.26 12.70 -4.36
CA ALA A 247 12.15 13.25 -5.38
C ALA A 247 12.39 14.77 -5.22
N ALA A 248 11.41 15.53 -4.72
CA ALA A 248 11.59 16.97 -4.49
C ALA A 248 12.62 17.22 -3.37
N TRP A 249 12.62 16.37 -2.34
CA TRP A 249 13.64 16.39 -1.27
C TRP A 249 15.02 15.99 -1.78
N TRP A 250 15.08 14.99 -2.66
CA TRP A 250 16.32 14.50 -3.23
C TRP A 250 16.95 15.53 -4.17
N VAL A 251 16.17 16.09 -5.10
CA VAL A 251 16.62 17.10 -6.06
C VAL A 251 17.10 18.37 -5.32
N GLN A 252 16.37 18.83 -4.30
CA GLN A 252 16.82 19.95 -3.48
C GLN A 252 18.15 19.66 -2.78
N SER A 253 18.33 18.43 -2.29
CA SER A 253 19.59 18.02 -1.67
C SER A 253 20.75 18.01 -2.68
N ARG A 254 20.51 17.53 -3.91
CA ARG A 254 21.51 17.53 -4.99
C ARG A 254 21.88 18.93 -5.46
N LEU A 255 20.92 19.85 -5.55
CA LEU A 255 21.17 21.25 -5.86
C LEU A 255 22.13 21.88 -4.83
N VAL A 256 21.87 21.69 -3.53
CA VAL A 256 22.73 22.22 -2.47
C VAL A 256 24.14 21.63 -2.56
N ILE A 257 24.26 20.31 -2.73
CA ILE A 257 25.56 19.63 -2.86
C ILE A 257 26.35 20.14 -4.08
N ALA A 258 25.68 20.34 -5.22
CA ALA A 258 26.32 20.85 -6.42
C ALA A 258 26.86 22.27 -6.22
N GLN A 259 26.09 23.13 -5.54
CA GLN A 259 26.52 24.50 -5.24
C GLN A 259 27.74 24.54 -4.31
N GLU A 260 27.73 23.78 -3.21
CA GLU A 260 28.86 23.72 -2.27
C GLU A 260 30.13 23.21 -2.96
N ARG A 261 30.01 22.13 -3.77
CA ARG A 261 31.15 21.58 -4.51
C ARG A 261 31.77 22.57 -5.48
N ALA A 262 30.94 23.35 -6.16
CA ALA A 262 31.44 24.28 -7.16
C ALA A 262 32.08 25.53 -6.53
N ALA A 263 31.63 25.91 -5.31
CA ALA A 263 32.34 26.89 -4.51
C ALA A 263 33.71 26.33 -4.04
N ASP A 264 33.75 25.08 -3.54
CA ASP A 264 34.99 24.39 -3.16
C ASP A 264 36.00 24.34 -4.33
N GLU A 265 35.51 23.96 -5.53
CA GLU A 265 36.34 23.89 -6.74
C GLU A 265 36.90 25.25 -7.16
N ALA A 266 36.15 26.34 -6.95
CA ALA A 266 36.58 27.69 -7.30
C ALA A 266 37.62 28.27 -6.34
N VAL A 267 37.64 27.80 -5.08
CA VAL A 267 38.70 28.11 -4.13
C VAL A 267 40.00 27.43 -4.57
N VAL A 268 39.96 26.12 -4.85
CA VAL A 268 41.15 25.37 -5.30
C VAL A 268 41.66 25.84 -6.66
N ALA A 269 40.77 26.11 -7.62
CA ALA A 269 41.15 26.69 -8.91
C ALA A 269 41.70 28.12 -8.79
N GLY A 270 41.50 28.77 -7.64
CA GLY A 270 42.05 30.07 -7.28
C GLY A 270 43.48 30.03 -6.75
N GLY A 271 44.12 28.86 -6.70
CA GLY A 271 45.50 28.70 -6.25
C GLY A 271 45.67 28.21 -4.81
N VAL A 272 44.57 27.94 -4.07
CA VAL A 272 44.64 27.39 -2.71
C VAL A 272 44.84 25.86 -2.78
N PRO A 273 45.89 25.29 -2.13
CA PRO A 273 46.08 23.85 -2.10
C PRO A 273 44.88 23.13 -1.44
N ALA A 274 44.49 21.99 -2.01
CA ALA A 274 43.29 21.27 -1.58
C ALA A 274 43.39 20.73 -0.13
N ALA A 275 44.60 20.42 0.34
CA ALA A 275 44.85 19.95 1.70
C ALA A 275 44.66 21.08 2.73
N ASP A 276 45.24 22.25 2.48
CA ASP A 276 45.13 23.42 3.35
C ASP A 276 43.68 23.91 3.41
N TYR A 277 43.00 23.92 2.26
CA TYR A 277 41.58 24.24 2.20
C TYR A 277 40.69 23.25 2.96
N ALA A 278 41.00 21.94 2.91
CA ALA A 278 40.29 20.94 3.70
C ALA A 278 40.46 21.16 5.21
N GLY A 279 41.64 21.62 5.65
CA GLY A 279 41.89 22.07 7.03
C GLY A 279 41.00 23.26 7.41
N HIS A 280 40.96 24.30 6.57
CA HIS A 280 40.10 25.48 6.80
C HIS A 280 38.60 25.10 6.89
N LEU A 281 38.14 24.12 6.09
CA LEU A 281 36.77 23.60 6.16
C LEU A 281 36.49 22.88 7.49
N LEU A 282 37.43 22.09 8.00
CA LEU A 282 37.27 21.40 9.29
C LEU A 282 37.20 22.38 10.47
N GLU A 283 38.05 23.40 10.47
CA GLU A 283 38.06 24.44 11.50
C GLU A 283 36.75 25.24 11.50
N SER A 284 36.20 25.57 10.32
CA SER A 284 34.91 26.27 10.21
C SER A 284 33.71 25.50 10.79
N VAL A 285 33.85 24.19 10.99
CA VAL A 285 32.82 23.28 11.52
C VAL A 285 32.98 23.08 13.02
N ALA A 286 34.23 23.05 13.51
CA ALA A 286 34.55 22.97 14.93
C ALA A 286 33.94 24.17 15.69
N ASP A 287 33.95 25.35 15.06
CA ASP A 287 33.43 26.60 15.62
C ASP A 287 31.90 26.76 15.51
N ALA A 288 31.19 25.87 14.81
CA ALA A 288 29.79 26.07 14.45
C ALA A 288 28.80 25.78 15.60
N GLN A 289 28.24 26.85 16.20
CA GLN A 289 26.96 26.78 16.94
C GLN A 289 25.78 27.03 15.98
N CYS A 290 24.80 26.14 16.02
CA CYS A 290 23.89 25.85 14.91
C CYS A 290 22.83 26.95 14.65
N PHE A 291 23.00 27.78 13.61
CA PHE A 291 21.88 28.50 12.97
C PHE A 291 21.49 27.83 11.63
N PRO A 292 20.26 27.31 11.49
CA PRO A 292 19.84 26.61 10.27
C PRO A 292 19.84 27.52 9.05
N GLY A 293 20.72 27.26 8.08
CA GLY A 293 20.61 27.81 6.73
C GLY A 293 21.56 28.95 6.33
N LEU A 294 22.46 29.37 7.23
CA LEU A 294 23.52 30.36 6.96
C LEU A 294 24.93 29.78 6.96
N ALA A 295 25.13 28.58 7.51
CA ALA A 295 26.46 27.99 7.65
C ALA A 295 27.04 27.47 6.33
N MET A 296 28.29 27.86 6.06
CA MET A 296 29.19 27.32 5.02
C MET A 296 29.38 25.79 5.09
N ALA A 297 29.13 25.18 6.26
CA ALA A 297 29.31 23.75 6.47
C ALA A 297 28.24 23.14 7.41
N ARG A 298 27.56 22.09 6.93
CA ARG A 298 26.70 21.21 7.76
C ARG A 298 27.46 19.94 8.11
N ARG A 299 27.50 19.55 9.40
CA ARG A 299 28.19 18.36 9.92
C ARG A 299 28.01 17.08 9.07
N SER A 300 26.83 16.88 8.49
CA SER A 300 26.50 15.68 7.68
C SER A 300 27.09 15.66 6.26
N GLN A 301 27.66 16.75 5.73
CA GLN A 301 28.10 16.85 4.34
C GLN A 301 29.61 17.08 4.16
N ILE A 302 30.35 17.33 5.24
CA ILE A 302 31.78 17.71 5.19
C ILE A 302 32.67 16.53 4.83
N GLY A 303 32.44 15.35 5.40
CA GLY A 303 33.27 14.17 5.11
C GLY A 303 33.29 13.83 3.61
N GLY A 304 32.14 13.96 2.93
CA GLY A 304 32.06 13.78 1.49
C GLY A 304 32.73 14.90 0.67
N ARG A 305 32.74 16.14 1.16
CA ARG A 305 33.43 17.27 0.49
C ARG A 305 34.95 17.14 0.60
N ILE A 306 35.46 16.82 1.79
CA ILE A 306 36.90 16.60 2.03
C ILE A 306 37.41 15.40 1.24
N HIS A 307 36.69 14.27 1.29
CA HIS A 307 37.07 13.07 0.53
C HIS A 307 37.14 13.36 -0.98
N LEU A 308 36.21 14.15 -1.53
CA LEU A 308 36.23 14.49 -2.97
C LEU A 308 37.29 15.53 -3.32
N LEU A 309 37.60 16.47 -2.43
CA LEU A 309 38.69 17.44 -2.58
C LEU A 309 40.06 16.74 -2.60
N LEU A 310 40.25 15.74 -1.75
CA LEU A 310 41.50 14.97 -1.65
C LEU A 310 41.58 13.84 -2.71
N ALA A 311 40.45 13.26 -3.13
CA ALA A 311 40.40 12.24 -4.18
C ALA A 311 40.63 12.79 -5.60
N ARG A 312 40.89 14.09 -5.75
CA ARG A 312 41.08 14.81 -7.03
C ARG A 312 42.32 14.38 -7.83
N GLN A 313 42.95 13.26 -7.49
CA GLN A 313 44.05 12.68 -8.25
C GLN A 313 43.67 11.66 -9.34
N LYS A 314 42.40 11.25 -9.53
CA LYS A 314 42.12 10.09 -10.44
C LYS A 314 40.93 10.11 -11.41
N ALA A 315 40.22 11.21 -11.68
CA ALA A 315 39.18 11.19 -12.73
C ALA A 315 39.19 12.43 -13.66
N PRO A 316 39.21 12.26 -15.00
CA PRO A 316 39.15 13.37 -15.95
C PRO A 316 37.74 14.01 -15.99
N ALA A 317 37.70 15.35 -15.97
CA ALA A 317 36.49 16.18 -15.92
C ALA A 317 35.39 15.91 -16.98
N PRO A 318 35.66 15.50 -18.24
CA PRO A 318 34.59 15.31 -19.24
C PRO A 318 33.71 14.09 -18.98
N LEU A 319 34.27 12.96 -18.54
CA LEU A 319 33.52 11.72 -18.29
C LEU A 319 32.51 11.90 -17.14
N ARG A 320 32.92 12.64 -16.10
CA ARG A 320 32.06 12.94 -14.96
C ARG A 320 30.90 13.87 -15.32
N ARG A 321 31.15 14.89 -16.17
CA ARG A 321 30.09 15.78 -16.70
C ARG A 321 29.08 15.02 -17.57
N MET A 322 29.55 14.03 -18.32
CA MET A 322 28.70 13.15 -19.13
C MET A 322 27.77 12.28 -18.25
N MET A 323 28.31 11.68 -17.18
CA MET A 323 27.51 10.87 -16.24
C MET A 323 26.47 11.69 -15.48
N GLU A 324 26.82 12.90 -15.04
CA GLU A 324 25.87 13.81 -14.39
C GLU A 324 24.76 14.25 -15.36
N GLY A 325 25.08 14.46 -16.63
CA GLY A 325 24.11 14.73 -17.70
C GLY A 325 23.19 13.55 -17.98
N LEU A 326 23.72 12.32 -18.05
CA LEU A 326 22.94 11.10 -18.23
C LEU A 326 21.98 10.82 -17.07
N MET A 327 22.42 11.06 -15.83
CA MET A 327 21.57 10.91 -14.64
C MET A 327 20.44 11.95 -14.61
N ALA A 328 20.72 13.20 -15.01
CA ALA A 328 19.70 14.24 -15.13
C ALA A 328 18.69 13.91 -16.25
N ALA A 329 19.18 13.40 -17.39
CA ALA A 329 18.32 12.93 -18.48
C ALA A 329 17.45 11.75 -18.05
N GLY A 330 18.02 10.77 -17.34
CA GLY A 330 17.27 9.64 -16.78
C GLY A 330 16.18 10.06 -15.80
N ALA A 331 16.46 11.03 -14.92
CA ALA A 331 15.46 11.57 -14.01
C ALA A 331 14.34 12.34 -14.76
N ALA A 332 14.67 13.08 -15.82
CA ALA A 332 13.68 13.74 -16.66
C ALA A 332 12.80 12.73 -17.42
N VAL A 333 13.38 11.66 -17.95
CA VAL A 333 12.65 10.56 -18.62
C VAL A 333 11.76 9.80 -17.63
N ALA A 334 12.22 9.54 -16.41
CA ALA A 334 11.40 8.90 -15.37
C ALA A 334 10.20 9.78 -14.97
N THR A 335 10.43 11.09 -14.86
CA THR A 335 9.35 12.07 -14.57
C THR A 335 8.37 12.16 -15.75
N PHE A 336 8.87 12.11 -16.98
CA PHE A 336 8.08 12.05 -18.22
C PHE A 336 7.24 10.77 -18.29
N SER A 337 7.81 9.62 -17.94
CA SER A 337 7.13 8.33 -17.93
C SER A 337 6.04 8.26 -16.86
N LEU A 338 6.29 8.83 -15.67
CA LEU A 338 5.31 8.95 -14.59
C LEU A 338 4.17 9.92 -14.93
N ALA A 339 4.44 11.01 -15.64
CA ALA A 339 3.41 11.93 -16.12
C ALA A 339 2.51 11.27 -17.19
N ILE A 340 3.09 10.46 -18.08
CA ILE A 340 2.34 9.66 -19.05
C ILE A 340 1.47 8.61 -18.34
N LEU A 341 2.02 7.87 -17.37
CA LEU A 341 1.24 6.89 -16.59
C LEU A 341 0.12 7.55 -15.77
N GLY A 342 0.36 8.71 -15.17
CA GLY A 342 -0.63 9.45 -14.40
C GLY A 342 -1.82 9.94 -15.22
N PHE A 343 -1.62 10.19 -16.53
CA PHE A 343 -2.68 10.56 -17.48
C PHE A 343 -3.32 9.35 -18.17
N ALA A 344 -2.56 8.29 -18.45
CA ALA A 344 -3.06 7.10 -19.14
C ALA A 344 -3.84 6.17 -18.21
N ALA A 345 -3.51 6.10 -16.91
CA ALA A 345 -4.17 5.16 -15.99
C ALA A 345 -5.69 5.40 -15.82
N PRO A 346 -6.20 6.63 -15.65
CA PRO A 346 -7.64 6.85 -15.48
C PRO A 346 -8.46 6.54 -16.74
N GLU A 347 -7.93 6.85 -17.93
CA GLU A 347 -8.62 6.59 -19.21
C GLU A 347 -8.40 5.16 -19.73
N MET A 348 -7.26 4.50 -19.48
CA MET A 348 -7.08 3.08 -19.79
C MET A 348 -7.86 2.18 -18.83
N ILE A 349 -7.98 2.55 -17.53
CA ILE A 349 -8.91 1.87 -16.62
C ILE A 349 -10.33 2.05 -17.12
N ARG A 350 -10.72 3.27 -17.56
CA ARG A 350 -12.03 3.49 -18.18
C ARG A 350 -12.22 2.71 -19.47
N ALA A 351 -11.22 2.61 -20.34
CA ALA A 351 -11.32 1.92 -21.62
C ALA A 351 -11.26 0.39 -21.45
N ALA A 352 -10.53 -0.11 -20.46
CA ALA A 352 -10.51 -1.53 -20.07
C ALA A 352 -11.81 -1.90 -19.34
N ASP A 353 -12.34 -1.02 -18.48
CA ASP A 353 -13.69 -1.13 -17.93
C ASP A 353 -14.70 -1.12 -19.07
N GLU A 354 -14.63 -0.17 -20.01
CA GLU A 354 -15.52 -0.03 -21.19
C GLU A 354 -15.40 -1.22 -22.15
N ALA A 355 -14.25 -1.89 -22.25
CA ALA A 355 -14.09 -3.14 -23.02
C ALA A 355 -14.64 -4.37 -22.29
N SER A 356 -14.57 -4.41 -20.94
CA SER A 356 -15.23 -5.44 -20.11
C SER A 356 -16.75 -5.26 -20.04
N LEU A 357 -17.22 -4.03 -20.28
CA LEU A 357 -18.62 -3.56 -20.22
C LEU A 357 -19.51 -3.98 -21.40
N VAL A 358 -18.98 -4.66 -22.43
CA VAL A 358 -19.71 -4.94 -23.68
C VAL A 358 -20.26 -6.37 -23.77
N ALA A 359 -20.21 -7.16 -22.68
CA ALA A 359 -20.96 -8.42 -22.64
C ALA A 359 -22.48 -8.12 -22.54
N LYS A 360 -23.23 -8.40 -23.62
CA LYS A 360 -24.70 -8.34 -23.61
C LYS A 360 -25.24 -9.11 -22.40
N PRO A 361 -26.32 -8.64 -21.73
CA PRO A 361 -26.94 -9.34 -20.60
C PRO A 361 -27.66 -10.60 -21.10
N GLY A 362 -26.90 -11.64 -21.42
CA GLY A 362 -27.40 -13.00 -21.54
C GLY A 362 -27.70 -13.56 -20.15
N ARG A 363 -28.65 -14.50 -20.04
CA ARG A 363 -28.87 -15.24 -18.79
C ARG A 363 -27.57 -15.93 -18.41
N ARG A 364 -27.01 -15.55 -17.25
CA ARG A 364 -25.78 -16.16 -16.75
C ARG A 364 -26.10 -17.60 -16.30
N PRO A 365 -25.26 -18.59 -16.63
CA PRO A 365 -25.47 -19.96 -16.21
C PRO A 365 -25.50 -20.11 -14.69
N ASP A 366 -26.05 -21.22 -14.21
CA ASP A 366 -26.15 -21.49 -12.78
C ASP A 366 -24.79 -21.77 -12.16
N ILE A 367 -24.61 -21.34 -10.92
CA ILE A 367 -23.58 -21.85 -10.03
C ILE A 367 -24.28 -22.84 -9.11
N LEU A 368 -23.80 -24.06 -9.12
CA LEU A 368 -24.33 -25.19 -8.39
C LEU A 368 -23.33 -25.63 -7.32
N ASP A 369 -23.85 -26.09 -6.20
CA ASP A 369 -23.07 -26.81 -5.20
C ASP A 369 -22.73 -28.22 -5.69
N ARG A 370 -21.96 -28.97 -4.90
CA ARG A 370 -21.52 -30.32 -5.26
C ARG A 370 -22.64 -31.35 -5.40
N ARG A 371 -23.82 -31.05 -4.84
CA ARG A 371 -25.03 -31.88 -4.89
C ARG A 371 -26.03 -31.38 -5.95
N GLY A 372 -25.69 -30.32 -6.68
CA GLY A 372 -26.55 -29.70 -7.68
C GLY A 372 -27.56 -28.70 -7.11
N GLU A 373 -27.47 -28.32 -5.83
CA GLU A 373 -28.26 -27.24 -5.25
C GLU A 373 -27.78 -25.88 -5.79
N ILE A 374 -28.68 -24.91 -5.90
CA ILE A 374 -28.39 -23.61 -6.51
C ILE A 374 -27.67 -22.70 -5.51
N ILE A 375 -26.46 -22.29 -5.86
CA ILE A 375 -25.74 -21.18 -5.18
C ILE A 375 -26.14 -19.84 -5.81
N ALA A 376 -26.23 -19.80 -7.14
CA ALA A 376 -26.69 -18.62 -7.87
C ALA A 376 -27.35 -19.00 -9.20
N THR A 377 -28.44 -18.33 -9.57
CA THR A 377 -29.16 -18.57 -10.84
C THR A 377 -29.67 -17.29 -11.48
N SER A 378 -29.80 -17.31 -12.80
CA SER A 378 -30.50 -16.28 -13.59
C SER A 378 -31.77 -16.84 -14.24
N ASP A 379 -32.18 -18.06 -13.92
CA ASP A 379 -33.39 -18.70 -14.45
C ASP A 379 -34.61 -18.39 -13.57
N PRO A 380 -35.59 -17.60 -14.05
CA PRO A 380 -36.80 -17.30 -13.28
C PRO A 380 -37.57 -18.57 -12.89
N GLY A 381 -37.53 -19.63 -13.70
CA GLY A 381 -38.21 -20.89 -13.39
C GLY A 381 -37.70 -21.55 -12.10
N LYS A 382 -36.44 -21.30 -11.76
CA LYS A 382 -35.76 -21.82 -10.56
C LYS A 382 -35.86 -20.88 -9.36
N MET A 383 -36.47 -19.71 -9.53
CA MET A 383 -36.70 -18.74 -8.45
C MET A 383 -38.05 -18.99 -7.74
N PRO A 384 -38.21 -18.56 -6.48
CA PRO A 384 -39.49 -18.53 -5.77
C PRO A 384 -40.53 -17.71 -6.54
N GLU A 385 -41.81 -18.09 -6.43
CA GLU A 385 -42.93 -17.48 -7.16
C GLU A 385 -42.96 -15.95 -7.04
N ALA A 386 -42.69 -15.42 -5.85
CA ALA A 386 -42.63 -13.98 -5.57
C ALA A 386 -41.61 -13.22 -6.43
N LEU A 387 -40.54 -13.86 -6.89
CA LEU A 387 -39.52 -13.25 -7.74
C LEU A 387 -39.78 -13.48 -9.24
N ARG A 388 -40.64 -14.43 -9.63
CA ARG A 388 -40.86 -14.78 -11.05
C ARG A 388 -41.54 -13.68 -11.85
N ALA A 389 -42.39 -12.88 -11.21
CA ALA A 389 -43.10 -11.78 -11.86
C ALA A 389 -42.16 -10.67 -12.31
N ARG A 390 -41.05 -10.44 -11.58
CA ARG A 390 -40.00 -9.47 -11.91
C ARG A 390 -38.64 -10.04 -11.49
N PRO A 391 -38.09 -10.98 -12.28
CA PRO A 391 -36.89 -11.70 -11.88
C PRO A 391 -35.70 -10.75 -11.82
N PRO A 392 -34.88 -10.81 -10.74
CA PRO A 392 -33.63 -10.09 -10.70
C PRO A 392 -32.67 -10.62 -11.78
N LEU A 393 -31.67 -9.81 -12.14
CA LEU A 393 -30.63 -10.21 -13.11
C LEU A 393 -29.90 -11.51 -12.67
N ARG A 394 -29.74 -11.66 -11.36
CA ARG A 394 -29.11 -12.79 -10.70
C ARG A 394 -29.81 -12.99 -9.36
N TRP A 395 -29.94 -14.23 -8.89
CA TRP A 395 -30.51 -14.53 -7.58
C TRP A 395 -29.60 -15.47 -6.81
N TYR A 396 -29.39 -15.16 -5.54
CA TYR A 396 -28.56 -15.93 -4.60
C TYR A 396 -29.44 -16.43 -3.45
N PRO A 397 -29.85 -17.71 -3.44
CA PRO A 397 -30.80 -18.24 -2.44
C PRO A 397 -30.27 -18.14 -1.02
N GLU A 398 -28.96 -18.36 -0.86
CA GLU A 398 -28.26 -18.43 0.43
C GLU A 398 -27.78 -17.07 0.96
N ARG A 399 -28.04 -15.98 0.22
CA ARG A 399 -27.79 -14.60 0.65
C ARG A 399 -26.38 -14.40 1.24
N GLU A 400 -26.27 -13.88 2.46
CA GLU A 400 -25.02 -13.58 3.16
C GLU A 400 -24.10 -14.81 3.31
N ALA A 401 -24.67 -16.01 3.41
CA ALA A 401 -23.90 -17.24 3.65
C ALA A 401 -22.98 -17.62 2.49
N VAL A 402 -23.31 -17.20 1.27
CA VAL A 402 -22.49 -17.44 0.07
C VAL A 402 -21.82 -16.19 -0.48
N SER A 403 -22.12 -15.01 0.05
CA SER A 403 -21.66 -13.71 -0.50
C SER A 403 -20.17 -13.65 -0.85
N HIS A 404 -19.30 -14.06 0.08
CA HIS A 404 -17.84 -14.02 -0.11
C HIS A 404 -17.30 -15.17 -0.99
N LEU A 405 -18.08 -16.25 -1.13
CA LEU A 405 -17.79 -17.41 -1.97
C LEU A 405 -18.22 -17.14 -3.41
N SER A 406 -19.50 -16.81 -3.62
CA SER A 406 -20.06 -16.53 -4.94
C SER A 406 -19.51 -15.25 -5.53
N GLY A 407 -19.29 -14.22 -4.70
CA GLY A 407 -19.24 -12.84 -5.17
C GLY A 407 -20.63 -12.32 -5.51
N PHE A 408 -20.71 -11.22 -6.24
CA PHE A 408 -21.96 -10.62 -6.65
C PHE A 408 -21.90 -10.04 -8.07
N VAL A 409 -23.07 -9.82 -8.64
CA VAL A 409 -23.26 -9.16 -9.94
C VAL A 409 -23.90 -7.80 -9.67
N GLN A 410 -23.30 -6.72 -10.16
CA GLN A 410 -23.83 -5.37 -10.00
C GLN A 410 -24.45 -4.88 -11.32
N ALA A 411 -25.63 -4.27 -11.27
CA ALA A 411 -26.21 -3.53 -12.39
C ALA A 411 -25.69 -2.08 -12.38
N ALA A 412 -25.14 -1.59 -13.48
CA ALA A 412 -24.70 -0.18 -13.57
C ALA A 412 -25.90 0.77 -13.68
N GLY A 413 -25.84 1.90 -12.96
CA GLY A 413 -26.86 2.95 -12.98
C GLY A 413 -26.90 3.78 -14.27
N ALA A 414 -27.98 4.55 -14.44
CA ALA A 414 -28.39 5.31 -15.63
C ALA A 414 -27.23 6.01 -16.38
N GLY A 415 -26.81 5.43 -17.49
CA GLY A 415 -25.74 5.98 -18.34
C GLY A 415 -25.16 5.04 -19.39
N GLY A 416 -25.40 3.72 -19.29
CA GLY A 416 -25.04 2.76 -20.33
C GLY A 416 -24.34 1.53 -19.77
N LEU A 417 -24.92 0.37 -20.12
CA LEU A 417 -24.40 -1.01 -19.98
C LEU A 417 -23.97 -1.45 -18.57
N ALA A 418 -24.60 -2.53 -18.08
CA ALA A 418 -24.30 -3.14 -16.79
C ALA A 418 -22.84 -3.65 -16.73
N ALA A 419 -22.01 -3.05 -15.89
CA ALA A 419 -20.68 -3.59 -15.55
C ALA A 419 -20.83 -4.67 -14.48
N ILE A 420 -20.58 -5.93 -14.85
CA ILE A 420 -20.43 -6.99 -13.86
C ILE A 420 -19.03 -6.88 -13.25
N LYS A 421 -18.89 -6.22 -12.10
CA LYS A 421 -17.66 -6.32 -11.31
C LYS A 421 -17.64 -7.69 -10.62
N GLN A 422 -16.94 -8.65 -11.23
CA GLN A 422 -16.93 -10.05 -10.80
C GLN A 422 -15.85 -10.31 -9.75
N SER A 423 -16.18 -11.11 -8.74
CA SER A 423 -15.23 -11.72 -7.80
C SER A 423 -15.74 -13.11 -7.41
N GLY A 424 -14.86 -13.97 -6.92
CA GLY A 424 -15.21 -15.33 -6.49
C GLY A 424 -15.72 -16.23 -7.60
N LEU A 425 -16.65 -17.14 -7.30
CA LEU A 425 -17.18 -18.09 -8.29
C LEU A 425 -17.80 -17.38 -9.51
N GLU A 426 -18.38 -16.19 -9.30
CA GLU A 426 -18.90 -15.35 -10.37
C GLU A 426 -17.80 -14.79 -11.29
N ALA A 427 -16.50 -14.90 -10.96
CA ALA A 427 -15.40 -14.54 -11.86
C ALA A 427 -14.90 -15.68 -12.74
N ASN A 428 -15.40 -16.92 -12.56
CA ASN A 428 -14.93 -18.07 -13.33
C ASN A 428 -15.27 -17.95 -14.83
N GLU A 429 -14.29 -18.25 -15.68
CA GLU A 429 -14.40 -18.14 -17.14
C GLU A 429 -15.49 -19.04 -17.75
N ALA A 430 -15.80 -20.20 -17.14
CA ALA A 430 -16.85 -21.09 -17.62
C ALA A 430 -18.23 -20.40 -17.68
N LEU A 431 -18.52 -19.54 -16.70
CA LEU A 431 -19.75 -18.75 -16.68
C LEU A 431 -19.78 -17.73 -17.84
N GLN A 432 -18.62 -17.15 -18.18
CA GLN A 432 -18.47 -16.23 -19.31
C GLN A 432 -18.64 -16.96 -20.65
N GLN A 433 -18.30 -18.24 -20.70
CA GLN A 433 -18.52 -19.13 -21.85
C GLN A 433 -19.94 -19.70 -21.93
N GLY A 434 -20.85 -19.32 -21.03
CA GLY A 434 -22.23 -19.80 -21.04
C GLY A 434 -22.41 -21.22 -20.49
N LYS A 435 -21.45 -21.76 -19.72
CA LYS A 435 -21.53 -23.07 -19.07
C LYS A 435 -21.88 -22.92 -17.60
N ALA A 436 -22.74 -23.81 -17.09
CA ALA A 436 -23.01 -23.90 -15.65
C ALA A 436 -21.74 -24.34 -14.90
N LEU A 437 -21.59 -23.84 -13.68
CA LEU A 437 -20.44 -24.11 -12.82
C LEU A 437 -20.86 -25.04 -11.69
N HIS A 438 -20.24 -26.20 -11.60
CA HIS A 438 -20.41 -27.09 -10.45
C HIS A 438 -19.25 -26.87 -9.49
N SER A 439 -19.54 -26.36 -8.29
CA SER A 439 -18.54 -26.14 -7.26
C SER A 439 -18.34 -27.38 -6.39
N THR A 440 -17.24 -27.43 -5.67
CA THR A 440 -16.94 -28.46 -4.65
C THR A 440 -17.67 -28.21 -3.32
N ILE A 441 -18.34 -27.07 -3.20
CA ILE A 441 -18.98 -26.61 -1.97
C ILE A 441 -20.19 -27.48 -1.65
N ASP A 442 -20.36 -27.87 -0.39
CA ASP A 442 -21.60 -28.46 0.12
C ASP A 442 -22.39 -27.38 0.86
N LEU A 443 -23.57 -27.01 0.36
CA LEU A 443 -24.36 -25.95 0.99
C LEU A 443 -24.81 -26.27 2.42
N ARG A 444 -24.94 -27.54 2.80
CA ARG A 444 -25.26 -27.92 4.19
C ARG A 444 -24.12 -27.52 5.12
N VAL A 445 -22.88 -27.77 4.69
CA VAL A 445 -21.67 -27.42 5.45
C VAL A 445 -21.44 -25.92 5.43
N GLN A 446 -21.63 -25.25 4.28
CA GLN A 446 -21.50 -23.81 4.15
C GLN A 446 -22.46 -23.06 5.08
N ARG A 447 -23.76 -23.45 5.10
CA ARG A 447 -24.78 -22.88 5.99
C ARG A 447 -24.40 -23.08 7.45
N LEU A 448 -24.00 -24.30 7.80
CA LEU A 448 -23.58 -24.64 9.16
C LEU A 448 -22.38 -23.77 9.59
N ALA A 449 -21.31 -23.73 8.81
CA ALA A 449 -20.12 -22.94 9.11
C ALA A 449 -20.44 -21.44 9.26
N TRP A 450 -21.27 -20.89 8.38
CA TRP A 450 -21.68 -19.49 8.49
C TRP A 450 -22.56 -19.23 9.72
N SER A 451 -23.49 -20.13 10.03
CA SER A 451 -24.37 -20.01 11.20
C SER A 451 -23.61 -20.06 12.53
N GLU A 452 -22.56 -20.88 12.62
CA GLU A 452 -21.69 -20.93 13.81
C GLU A 452 -20.96 -19.60 13.99
N LEU A 453 -20.42 -19.01 12.91
CA LEU A 453 -19.80 -17.68 12.98
C LEU A 453 -20.80 -16.60 13.41
N ALA A 454 -21.99 -16.59 12.81
CA ALA A 454 -23.03 -15.62 13.09
C ALA A 454 -23.56 -15.73 14.53
N ALA A 455 -23.78 -16.95 15.02
CA ALA A 455 -24.25 -17.20 16.39
C ALA A 455 -23.24 -16.77 17.46
N LYS A 456 -21.94 -16.80 17.15
CA LYS A 456 -20.91 -16.25 18.04
C LYS A 456 -20.84 -14.73 17.98
N GLU A 457 -21.45 -14.08 16.99
CA GLU A 457 -21.34 -12.64 16.71
C GLU A 457 -19.88 -12.16 16.73
N ARG A 458 -18.96 -12.98 16.19
CA ARG A 458 -17.54 -12.68 16.14
C ARG A 458 -17.09 -12.62 14.70
N CYS A 459 -16.46 -11.50 14.32
CA CYS A 459 -15.85 -11.33 13.01
C CYS A 459 -14.85 -12.47 12.77
N GLY A 460 -14.97 -13.19 11.66
CA GLY A 460 -14.20 -14.41 11.47
C GLY A 460 -14.47 -15.13 10.16
N SER A 461 -13.85 -16.29 10.04
CA SER A 461 -13.99 -17.16 8.88
C SER A 461 -13.73 -18.61 9.22
N ILE A 462 -14.34 -19.50 8.44
CA ILE A 462 -14.15 -20.95 8.52
C ILE A 462 -13.88 -21.47 7.12
N VAL A 463 -12.86 -22.31 6.99
CA VAL A 463 -12.56 -23.08 5.77
C VAL A 463 -12.62 -24.56 6.10
N VAL A 464 -13.31 -25.33 5.27
CA VAL A 464 -13.37 -26.79 5.35
C VAL A 464 -12.83 -27.37 4.05
N MET A 465 -11.88 -28.30 4.16
CA MET A 465 -11.25 -28.98 3.02
C MET A 465 -11.25 -30.49 3.21
N ASP A 466 -11.40 -31.23 2.12
CA ASP A 466 -11.08 -32.67 2.07
C ASP A 466 -9.59 -32.84 1.72
N PRO A 467 -8.77 -33.40 2.63
CA PRO A 467 -7.34 -33.50 2.40
C PRO A 467 -6.95 -34.56 1.37
N ARG A 468 -7.86 -35.46 1.00
CA ARG A 468 -7.60 -36.56 0.05
C ARG A 468 -7.54 -36.09 -1.40
N ASN A 469 -8.28 -35.03 -1.71
CA ASN A 469 -8.40 -34.50 -3.07
C ASN A 469 -8.19 -32.98 -3.17
N GLY A 470 -8.10 -32.26 -2.04
CA GLY A 470 -7.89 -30.81 -2.03
C GLY A 470 -9.16 -29.99 -2.24
N GLU A 471 -10.33 -30.62 -2.30
CA GLU A 471 -11.60 -29.91 -2.49
C GLU A 471 -11.95 -29.04 -1.29
N VAL A 472 -12.34 -27.80 -1.57
CA VAL A 472 -12.90 -26.88 -0.57
C VAL A 472 -14.39 -27.16 -0.46
N VAL A 473 -14.81 -27.65 0.70
CA VAL A 473 -16.20 -28.07 0.97
C VAL A 473 -17.02 -26.89 1.52
N ALA A 474 -16.37 -25.97 2.24
CA ALA A 474 -16.98 -24.72 2.68
C ALA A 474 -15.93 -23.62 2.86
N MET A 475 -16.32 -22.38 2.60
CA MET A 475 -15.53 -21.17 2.82
C MET A 475 -16.47 -20.05 3.31
N ALA A 476 -16.65 -19.95 4.61
CA ALA A 476 -17.53 -18.99 5.25
C ALA A 476 -16.74 -17.79 5.81
N SER A 477 -17.32 -16.59 5.71
CA SER A 477 -16.78 -15.35 6.27
C SER A 477 -17.91 -14.52 6.86
N TRP A 478 -17.73 -14.00 8.07
CA TRP A 478 -18.71 -13.20 8.79
C TRP A 478 -18.07 -11.95 9.40
N PRO A 479 -18.75 -10.79 9.41
CA PRO A 479 -20.04 -10.53 8.77
C PRO A 479 -19.93 -10.49 7.24
N ALA A 480 -21.08 -10.58 6.56
CA ALA A 480 -21.20 -10.53 5.11
C ALA A 480 -22.40 -9.68 4.69
N VAL A 481 -22.37 -9.15 3.47
CA VAL A 481 -23.49 -8.40 2.86
C VAL A 481 -24.32 -9.33 1.99
N ASP A 482 -25.64 -9.20 1.97
CA ASP A 482 -26.50 -9.97 1.06
C ASP A 482 -26.15 -9.61 -0.40
N PRO A 483 -25.66 -10.56 -1.23
CA PRO A 483 -25.34 -10.30 -2.62
C PRO A 483 -26.57 -9.87 -3.45
N ASN A 484 -27.79 -10.19 -3.00
CA ASN A 484 -29.02 -9.73 -3.66
C ASN A 484 -29.23 -8.21 -3.57
N ALA A 485 -28.63 -7.53 -2.58
CA ALA A 485 -28.71 -6.08 -2.44
C ALA A 485 -28.02 -5.34 -3.60
N PHE A 486 -27.01 -5.94 -4.23
CA PHE A 486 -26.28 -5.33 -5.35
C PHE A 486 -27.04 -5.35 -6.68
N ILE A 487 -28.09 -6.17 -6.76
CA ILE A 487 -28.82 -6.49 -8.00
C ILE A 487 -29.99 -5.52 -8.21
N ALA A 488 -30.58 -5.01 -7.13
CA ALA A 488 -31.65 -4.00 -7.16
C ALA A 488 -31.18 -2.60 -7.56
N GLY A 489 -29.86 -2.41 -7.75
CA GLY A 489 -29.23 -1.10 -7.77
C GLY A 489 -29.03 -0.60 -6.34
N VAL A 490 -27.80 -0.63 -5.86
CA VAL A 490 -27.48 -0.16 -4.51
C VAL A 490 -27.86 1.33 -4.41
N ALA A 491 -28.61 1.72 -3.37
CA ALA A 491 -29.02 3.11 -3.22
C ALA A 491 -27.78 4.03 -3.09
N PRO A 492 -27.79 5.25 -3.66
CA PRO A 492 -26.67 6.18 -3.51
C PRO A 492 -26.33 6.39 -2.02
N GLY A 493 -25.15 5.92 -1.60
CA GLY A 493 -24.63 6.06 -0.23
C GLY A 493 -24.53 4.78 0.61
N GLU A 494 -25.27 3.71 0.30
CA GLU A 494 -25.14 2.41 1.01
C GLU A 494 -23.75 1.76 0.90
N PRO A 495 -23.03 1.80 -0.26
CA PRO A 495 -21.68 1.27 -0.33
C PRO A 495 -20.70 2.00 0.59
N ASP A 496 -20.97 3.27 0.89
CA ASP A 496 -20.14 4.06 1.81
C ASP A 496 -20.42 3.68 3.28
N VAL A 497 -21.60 3.17 3.60
CA VAL A 497 -21.91 2.62 4.94
C VAL A 497 -21.09 1.37 5.18
N TRP A 498 -21.11 0.39 4.28
CA TRP A 498 -20.34 -0.85 4.44
C TRP A 498 -18.83 -0.64 4.41
N LYS A 499 -18.34 0.32 3.62
CA LYS A 499 -16.91 0.69 3.63
C LYS A 499 -16.47 1.37 4.93
N LYS A 500 -17.38 2.07 5.61
CA LYS A 500 -17.11 2.74 6.90
C LYS A 500 -17.42 1.84 8.10
N ASP A 501 -18.04 0.69 7.88
CA ASP A 501 -18.35 -0.27 8.93
C ASP A 501 -17.06 -0.81 9.54
N ARG A 502 -16.97 -0.70 10.88
CA ARG A 502 -15.82 -1.18 11.65
C ARG A 502 -15.63 -2.69 11.51
N GLN A 503 -16.71 -3.44 11.31
CA GLN A 503 -16.69 -4.89 11.12
C GLN A 503 -16.39 -5.30 9.67
N GLN A 504 -16.22 -4.36 8.73
CA GLN A 504 -15.79 -4.63 7.35
C GLN A 504 -16.51 -5.84 6.70
N PRO A 505 -17.83 -5.78 6.46
CA PRO A 505 -18.63 -6.90 5.96
C PRO A 505 -18.37 -7.26 4.49
N LEU A 506 -17.57 -6.46 3.78
CA LEU A 506 -17.10 -6.75 2.42
C LEU A 506 -15.76 -7.50 2.39
N LEU A 507 -15.08 -7.65 3.53
CA LEU A 507 -13.80 -8.33 3.63
C LEU A 507 -14.02 -9.85 3.67
N ASN A 508 -13.55 -10.56 2.65
CA ASN A 508 -13.45 -12.02 2.71
C ASN A 508 -12.32 -12.42 3.66
N ARG A 509 -12.67 -12.73 4.92
CA ARG A 509 -11.71 -13.07 5.98
C ARG A 509 -11.03 -14.42 5.78
N ALA A 510 -11.64 -15.33 5.00
CA ALA A 510 -11.03 -16.61 4.67
C ALA A 510 -9.75 -16.44 3.82
N LEU A 511 -9.71 -15.37 3.03
CA LEU A 511 -8.60 -15.02 2.11
C LEU A 511 -7.74 -13.86 2.62
N ALA A 512 -8.19 -13.12 3.62
CA ALA A 512 -7.46 -12.01 4.19
C ALA A 512 -6.23 -12.49 4.97
N LEU A 513 -5.06 -11.96 4.62
CA LEU A 513 -3.83 -12.24 5.37
C LEU A 513 -3.94 -11.78 6.82
N CYS A 514 -3.50 -12.63 7.73
CA CYS A 514 -3.33 -12.30 9.14
C CYS A 514 -2.07 -12.93 9.70
N GLU A 515 -1.67 -12.49 10.89
CA GLU A 515 -0.63 -13.18 11.64
C GLU A 515 -1.10 -14.60 11.98
N PRO A 516 -0.34 -15.65 11.60
CA PRO A 516 -0.69 -17.06 11.84
C PRO A 516 -0.72 -17.44 13.32
N ALA A 517 -0.12 -16.64 14.20
CA ALA A 517 0.16 -17.03 15.57
C ALA A 517 0.87 -18.39 15.61
N SER A 518 0.55 -19.24 16.60
CA SER A 518 1.15 -20.56 16.76
C SER A 518 1.02 -21.48 15.55
N PHE A 519 0.13 -21.22 14.58
CA PHE A 519 0.08 -21.98 13.33
C PHE A 519 1.42 -21.94 12.56
N ALA A 520 2.17 -20.83 12.63
CA ALA A 520 3.49 -20.69 12.00
C ALA A 520 4.49 -21.77 12.39
N LYS A 521 4.29 -22.40 13.55
CA LYS A 521 5.13 -23.48 14.07
C LYS A 521 5.05 -24.73 13.19
N LEU A 522 3.97 -24.93 12.43
CA LEU A 522 3.86 -26.07 11.51
C LEU A 522 4.82 -25.95 10.32
N PRO A 523 4.83 -24.84 9.55
CA PRO A 523 5.89 -24.60 8.58
C PRO A 523 7.30 -24.68 9.17
N VAL A 524 7.53 -24.11 10.37
CA VAL A 524 8.86 -24.14 10.99
C VAL A 524 9.28 -25.55 11.43
N ALA A 525 8.35 -26.36 11.95
CA ALA A 525 8.60 -27.77 12.28
C ALA A 525 8.96 -28.57 11.03
N LEU A 526 8.19 -28.38 9.95
CA LEU A 526 8.44 -29.03 8.67
C LEU A 526 9.79 -28.58 8.08
N GLY A 527 10.12 -27.31 8.22
CA GLY A 527 11.43 -26.79 7.84
C GLY A 527 12.58 -27.36 8.65
N GLY A 528 12.37 -27.61 9.94
CA GLY A 528 13.31 -28.35 10.77
C GLY A 528 13.54 -29.76 10.22
N ALA A 529 12.46 -30.46 9.84
CA ALA A 529 12.53 -31.78 9.22
C ALA A 529 13.31 -31.78 7.88
N ILE A 530 12.94 -30.88 6.94
CA ILE A 530 13.62 -30.71 5.64
C ILE A 530 15.14 -30.49 5.76
N HIS A 531 15.59 -29.96 6.90
CA HIS A 531 16.97 -29.55 7.12
C HIS A 531 17.67 -30.33 8.24
N ASP A 532 17.19 -31.54 8.55
CA ASP A 532 17.80 -32.46 9.53
C ASP A 532 17.92 -31.89 10.96
N LEU A 533 16.93 -31.09 11.38
CA LEU A 533 16.85 -30.46 12.70
C LEU A 533 15.68 -30.98 13.55
N SER A 534 14.95 -32.01 13.10
CA SER A 534 13.80 -32.59 13.80
C SER A 534 14.17 -33.21 15.17
N ASP A 535 15.39 -33.75 15.30
CA ASP A 535 15.93 -34.33 16.54
C ASP A 535 16.43 -33.30 17.57
N ARG A 536 16.40 -32.00 17.23
CA ARG A 536 16.89 -30.95 18.12
C ARG A 536 16.06 -30.88 19.40
N LYS A 537 16.77 -30.88 20.53
CA LYS A 537 16.23 -30.56 21.85
C LYS A 537 16.77 -29.20 22.28
N TYR A 538 15.89 -28.36 22.79
CA TYR A 538 16.28 -27.06 23.33
C TYR A 538 15.80 -26.93 24.77
N PHE A 539 16.63 -26.33 25.60
CA PHE A 539 16.23 -25.92 26.94
C PHE A 539 15.20 -24.77 26.84
N CYS A 540 14.03 -24.97 27.43
CA CYS A 540 12.91 -24.03 27.37
C CYS A 540 12.54 -23.54 28.78
N PRO A 541 13.19 -22.48 29.29
CA PRO A 541 12.97 -21.93 30.64
C PRO A 541 11.67 -21.12 30.78
N GLY A 542 10.81 -21.10 29.76
CA GLY A 542 9.59 -20.28 29.76
C GLY A 542 9.78 -18.83 29.32
N LEU A 543 10.96 -18.24 29.58
CA LEU A 543 11.34 -16.91 29.12
C LEU A 543 12.70 -16.96 28.41
N PHE A 544 12.74 -16.51 27.16
CA PHE A 544 13.94 -16.52 26.33
C PHE A 544 14.16 -15.15 25.70
N THR A 545 15.36 -14.61 25.83
CA THR A 545 15.72 -13.32 25.25
C THR A 545 16.41 -13.53 23.91
N SER A 546 15.77 -13.09 22.82
CA SER A 546 16.36 -13.01 21.49
C SER A 546 16.63 -11.56 21.14
N GLY A 547 17.89 -11.13 21.29
CA GLY A 547 18.30 -9.74 21.11
C GLY A 547 17.56 -8.79 22.07
N LYS A 548 16.67 -7.95 21.52
CA LYS A 548 15.85 -6.98 22.29
C LYS A 548 14.42 -7.46 22.59
N VAL A 549 14.06 -8.68 22.18
CA VAL A 549 12.72 -9.24 22.40
C VAL A 549 12.78 -10.33 23.46
N VAL A 550 11.85 -10.25 24.41
CA VAL A 550 11.57 -11.32 25.36
C VAL A 550 10.46 -12.18 24.75
N VAL A 551 10.79 -13.44 24.50
CA VAL A 551 9.85 -14.48 24.08
C VAL A 551 9.40 -15.22 25.34
N SER A 552 8.08 -15.42 25.46
CA SER A 552 7.48 -16.10 26.61
C SER A 552 6.61 -17.27 26.16
N ASP A 553 6.70 -18.38 26.90
CA ASP A 553 5.76 -19.49 26.80
C ASP A 553 4.58 -19.28 27.73
N LEU A 554 3.38 -19.63 27.25
CA LEU A 554 2.17 -19.61 28.07
C LEU A 554 2.20 -20.71 29.14
N HIS A 555 2.82 -21.84 28.81
CA HIS A 555 2.94 -23.02 29.67
C HIS A 555 4.41 -23.43 29.74
N PRO A 556 5.21 -22.80 30.61
CA PRO A 556 6.63 -23.11 30.73
C PRO A 556 6.83 -24.56 31.21
N ILE A 557 7.83 -25.24 30.63
CA ILE A 557 8.16 -26.64 30.94
C ILE A 557 9.49 -26.72 31.71
N GLU A 558 10.33 -25.67 31.62
CA GLU A 558 11.58 -25.48 32.38
C GLU A 558 12.58 -26.64 32.28
N ARG A 559 12.66 -27.24 31.10
CA ARG A 559 13.56 -28.35 30.79
C ARG A 559 13.88 -28.39 29.30
N GLU A 560 14.76 -29.30 28.91
CA GLU A 560 14.91 -29.66 27.50
C GLU A 560 13.68 -30.39 26.98
N ILE A 561 13.17 -29.94 25.84
CA ILE A 561 12.02 -30.55 25.16
C ILE A 561 12.36 -30.76 23.69
N ASP A 562 11.75 -31.80 23.12
CA ASP A 562 11.84 -32.14 21.69
C ASP A 562 10.74 -31.43 20.87
N LEU A 563 10.81 -31.57 19.54
CA LEU A 563 9.88 -30.98 18.59
C LEU A 563 8.43 -31.37 18.88
N GLY A 564 8.19 -32.66 19.15
CA GLY A 564 6.85 -33.18 19.42
C GLY A 564 6.22 -32.56 20.67
N THR A 565 6.96 -32.55 21.78
CA THR A 565 6.54 -31.91 23.03
C THR A 565 6.34 -30.41 22.84
N ALA A 566 7.26 -29.74 22.15
CA ALA A 566 7.21 -28.31 21.91
C ALA A 566 6.00 -27.90 21.07
N LEU A 567 5.65 -28.68 20.05
CA LEU A 567 4.49 -28.41 19.21
C LEU A 567 3.19 -28.70 19.96
N ALA A 568 3.08 -29.83 20.66
CA ALA A 568 1.90 -30.19 21.47
C ALA A 568 1.60 -29.16 22.58
N ARG A 569 2.64 -28.57 23.16
CA ARG A 569 2.54 -27.51 24.18
C ARG A 569 2.58 -26.09 23.62
N SER A 570 2.75 -25.96 22.31
CA SER A 570 2.93 -24.68 21.62
C SER A 570 3.96 -23.77 22.31
N SER A 571 5.18 -24.28 22.56
CA SER A 571 6.29 -23.46 23.07
C SER A 571 6.71 -22.42 22.03
N ASN A 572 6.77 -21.15 22.38
CA ASN A 572 7.35 -20.09 21.55
C ASN A 572 8.88 -20.11 21.65
N VAL A 573 9.41 -20.45 22.82
CA VAL A 573 10.86 -20.51 23.09
C VAL A 573 11.54 -21.56 22.22
N TYR A 574 11.01 -22.78 22.16
CA TYR A 574 11.55 -23.84 21.29
C TYR A 574 11.59 -23.40 19.82
N PHE A 575 10.44 -22.93 19.30
CA PHE A 575 10.33 -22.56 17.89
C PHE A 575 11.14 -21.32 17.54
N THR A 576 11.36 -20.41 18.49
CA THR A 576 12.31 -19.31 18.30
C THR A 576 13.72 -19.86 18.09
N GLN A 577 14.17 -20.78 18.94
CA GLN A 577 15.51 -21.38 18.83
C GLN A 577 15.66 -22.16 17.51
N LEU A 578 14.69 -23.00 17.16
CA LEU A 578 14.67 -23.74 15.90
C LEU A 578 14.72 -22.81 14.68
N GLY A 579 13.88 -21.77 14.65
CA GLY A 579 13.86 -20.82 13.54
C GLY A 579 15.12 -19.97 13.43
N MET A 580 15.76 -19.64 14.56
CA MET A 580 17.06 -18.97 14.57
C MET A 580 18.18 -19.89 14.05
N GLU A 581 18.12 -21.19 14.34
CA GLU A 581 19.09 -22.17 13.84
C GLU A 581 18.92 -22.46 12.34
N LEU A 582 17.68 -22.46 11.84
CA LEU A 582 17.40 -22.50 10.40
C LEU A 582 18.02 -21.31 9.66
N GLY A 583 18.00 -20.11 10.27
CA GLY A 583 18.47 -18.88 9.65
C GLY A 583 17.55 -18.34 8.55
N HIS A 584 17.80 -17.12 8.07
CA HIS A 584 16.85 -16.41 7.19
C HIS A 584 16.61 -17.05 5.83
N GLU A 585 17.63 -17.69 5.25
CA GLU A 585 17.52 -18.27 3.90
C GLU A 585 16.60 -19.49 3.91
N LYS A 586 16.88 -20.46 4.77
CA LYS A 586 16.05 -21.66 4.95
C LYS A 586 14.65 -21.27 5.42
N PHE A 587 14.54 -20.34 6.37
CA PHE A 587 13.23 -19.85 6.81
C PHE A 587 12.42 -19.25 5.64
N ARG A 588 13.05 -18.46 4.77
CA ARG A 588 12.38 -17.91 3.58
C ARG A 588 11.96 -19.01 2.60
N SER A 589 12.82 -20.00 2.34
CA SER A 589 12.47 -21.08 1.41
C SER A 589 11.30 -21.89 1.93
N ILE A 590 11.30 -22.27 3.21
CA ILE A 590 10.19 -22.97 3.88
C ILE A 590 8.85 -22.25 3.64
N TRP A 591 8.79 -20.94 3.91
CA TRP A 591 7.56 -20.19 3.71
C TRP A 591 7.19 -20.00 2.24
N SER A 592 8.15 -20.05 1.31
CA SER A 592 7.91 -19.90 -0.13
C SER A 592 7.52 -21.22 -0.80
N ASP A 593 8.10 -22.33 -0.34
CA ASP A 593 7.88 -23.69 -0.81
C ASP A 593 6.60 -24.30 -0.25
N LEU A 594 6.23 -23.93 0.98
CA LEU A 594 5.00 -24.34 1.65
C LEU A 594 3.86 -23.34 1.46
N SER A 595 4.16 -22.07 1.11
CA SER A 595 3.17 -21.23 0.45
C SER A 595 2.97 -21.82 -0.93
N LEU A 596 2.10 -22.83 -1.01
CA LEU A 596 1.54 -23.22 -2.28
C LEU A 596 1.09 -21.93 -2.96
N PRO A 597 1.55 -21.62 -4.18
CA PRO A 597 0.90 -20.59 -4.96
C PRO A 597 -0.53 -21.10 -5.13
N LEU A 598 -1.43 -20.69 -4.24
CA LEU A 598 -2.83 -21.06 -4.28
C LEU A 598 -3.29 -20.73 -5.69
N ALA A 599 -3.49 -21.72 -6.54
CA ALA A 599 -4.06 -21.50 -7.86
C ALA A 599 -5.46 -20.83 -7.73
N ALA A 600 -6.15 -21.12 -6.62
CA ALA A 600 -7.36 -20.43 -6.16
C ALA A 600 -7.18 -18.90 -5.99
N GLY A 601 -5.97 -18.42 -5.73
CA GLY A 601 -5.65 -17.01 -5.60
C GLY A 601 -5.91 -16.20 -6.88
N ALA A 602 -5.94 -16.82 -8.06
CA ALA A 602 -6.27 -16.10 -9.30
C ALA A 602 -7.75 -15.67 -9.37
N MET A 603 -8.68 -16.56 -8.98
CA MET A 603 -10.13 -16.31 -9.03
C MET A 603 -10.58 -15.22 -8.05
N TRP A 604 -9.90 -15.10 -6.90
CA TRP A 604 -10.17 -14.08 -5.88
C TRP A 604 -9.10 -12.97 -5.78
N GLN A 605 -8.06 -13.00 -6.62
CA GLN A 605 -6.86 -12.16 -6.50
C GLN A 605 -6.27 -12.16 -5.08
N ALA A 606 -6.34 -13.32 -4.41
CA ALA A 606 -5.95 -13.44 -3.01
C ALA A 606 -4.41 -13.37 -2.90
N PRO A 607 -3.89 -12.56 -1.96
CA PRO A 607 -2.46 -12.52 -1.71
C PRO A 607 -1.97 -13.87 -1.14
N ALA A 608 -0.83 -14.36 -1.62
CA ALA A 608 -0.22 -15.59 -1.11
C ALA A 608 0.33 -15.40 0.32
N ALA A 609 0.35 -16.49 1.09
CA ALA A 609 1.10 -16.57 2.33
C ALA A 609 2.56 -16.17 2.11
N LYS A 610 3.12 -15.40 3.03
CA LYS A 610 4.51 -14.94 2.91
C LYS A 610 5.14 -14.60 4.25
N TRP A 611 6.44 -14.84 4.30
CA TRP A 611 7.32 -14.12 5.21
C TRP A 611 7.90 -12.90 4.48
N TYR A 612 7.88 -11.74 5.12
CA TYR A 612 8.59 -10.54 4.64
C TYR A 612 9.61 -10.10 5.67
N SER A 613 10.54 -9.22 5.32
CA SER A 613 11.39 -8.56 6.32
C SER A 613 11.13 -7.07 6.28
N SER A 614 11.17 -6.42 7.45
CA SER A 614 11.15 -4.95 7.54
C SER A 614 12.33 -4.31 6.81
N ASN A 615 13.40 -5.06 6.55
CA ASN A 615 14.49 -4.68 5.68
C ASN A 615 14.78 -5.81 4.66
N PRO A 616 14.24 -5.73 3.43
CA PRO A 616 14.46 -6.74 2.40
C PRO A 616 15.92 -6.92 1.99
N VAL A 617 16.77 -5.89 2.20
CA VAL A 617 18.19 -5.88 1.82
C VAL A 617 19.07 -6.50 2.91
N ALA A 618 18.67 -6.39 4.17
CA ALA A 618 19.35 -6.99 5.30
C ALA A 618 18.31 -7.50 6.33
N PRO A 619 17.79 -8.72 6.13
CA PRO A 619 16.89 -9.35 7.09
C PRO A 619 17.52 -9.36 8.48
N ASN A 620 16.74 -9.06 9.51
CA ASN A 620 17.22 -8.99 10.88
C ASN A 620 16.68 -10.13 11.73
N ASP A 621 17.45 -10.53 12.74
CA ASP A 621 17.13 -11.63 13.66
C ASP A 621 15.88 -11.37 14.49
N LEU A 622 15.51 -10.10 14.69
CA LEU A 622 14.31 -9.74 15.43
C LEU A 622 13.04 -10.14 14.69
N ASP A 623 13.01 -9.88 13.38
CA ASP A 623 11.91 -10.28 12.50
C ASP A 623 11.83 -11.80 12.41
N LEU A 624 12.97 -12.47 12.25
CA LEU A 624 13.05 -13.94 12.21
C LEU A 624 12.54 -14.55 13.52
N SER A 625 13.05 -14.09 14.67
CA SER A 625 12.64 -14.57 15.98
C SER A 625 11.12 -14.50 16.19
N ARG A 626 10.48 -13.38 15.83
CA ARG A 626 9.02 -13.21 15.95
C ARG A 626 8.25 -14.07 14.94
N ALA A 627 8.75 -14.14 13.72
CA ALA A 627 8.17 -14.94 12.64
C ALA A 627 8.13 -16.43 13.00
N SER A 628 9.14 -16.95 13.71
CA SER A 628 9.24 -18.36 14.07
C SER A 628 8.09 -18.87 14.95
N TYR A 629 7.42 -17.99 15.70
CA TYR A 629 6.20 -18.32 16.45
C TYR A 629 4.96 -17.55 15.96
N GLY A 630 5.07 -16.95 14.76
CA GLY A 630 3.95 -16.43 13.98
C GLY A 630 3.48 -15.02 14.29
N TYR A 631 4.37 -14.15 14.77
CA TYR A 631 4.13 -12.73 14.99
C TYR A 631 5.01 -11.85 14.10
N GLY A 632 4.54 -10.64 13.81
CA GLY A 632 5.28 -9.61 13.10
C GLY A 632 5.27 -9.79 11.60
N THR A 633 6.21 -10.57 11.06
CA THR A 633 6.55 -10.53 9.63
C THR A 633 6.11 -11.76 8.82
N THR A 634 5.26 -12.60 9.41
CA THR A 634 4.58 -13.73 8.73
C THR A 634 3.11 -13.41 8.54
N ALA A 635 2.60 -13.67 7.34
CA ALA A 635 1.21 -13.41 6.99
C ALA A 635 0.63 -14.61 6.23
N VAL A 636 -0.53 -15.11 6.65
CA VAL A 636 -1.20 -16.29 6.08
C VAL A 636 -2.71 -16.05 6.03
N SER A 637 -3.41 -16.61 5.04
CA SER A 637 -4.88 -16.64 5.05
C SER A 637 -5.42 -17.86 5.80
N VAL A 638 -6.73 -17.94 6.03
CA VAL A 638 -7.34 -19.14 6.66
C VAL A 638 -7.39 -20.30 5.67
N LEU A 639 -7.57 -20.00 4.38
CA LEU A 639 -7.46 -20.99 3.31
C LEU A 639 -6.06 -21.60 3.23
N ASP A 640 -5.01 -20.79 3.32
CA ASP A 640 -3.62 -21.27 3.37
C ASP A 640 -3.40 -22.19 4.57
N GLN A 641 -3.94 -21.85 5.74
CA GLN A 641 -3.83 -22.68 6.94
C GLN A 641 -4.49 -24.06 6.75
N ALA A 642 -5.68 -24.08 6.13
CA ALA A 642 -6.37 -25.32 5.81
C ALA A 642 -5.57 -26.16 4.80
N ALA A 643 -5.01 -25.54 3.76
CA ALA A 643 -4.21 -26.23 2.74
C ALA A 643 -2.89 -26.80 3.30
N MET A 644 -2.19 -26.03 4.14
CA MET A 644 -0.97 -26.48 4.81
C MET A 644 -1.25 -27.64 5.78
N LEU A 645 -2.34 -27.57 6.56
CA LEU A 645 -2.70 -28.68 7.45
C LEU A 645 -3.21 -29.90 6.66
N SER A 646 -3.90 -29.71 5.54
CA SER A 646 -4.29 -30.77 4.61
C SER A 646 -3.09 -31.53 4.06
N THR A 647 -2.00 -30.82 3.76
CA THR A 647 -0.73 -31.41 3.37
C THR A 647 -0.16 -32.29 4.49
N LEU A 648 -0.14 -31.80 5.73
CA LEU A 648 0.33 -32.60 6.87
C LEU A 648 -0.58 -33.80 7.14
N ALA A 649 -1.89 -33.64 7.03
CA ALA A 649 -2.87 -34.70 7.26
C ALA A 649 -2.75 -35.82 6.21
N SER A 650 -2.68 -35.48 4.93
CA SER A 650 -2.63 -36.48 3.83
C SER A 650 -1.22 -36.94 3.46
N GLY A 651 -0.18 -36.18 3.81
CA GLY A 651 1.20 -36.39 3.36
C GLY A 651 1.43 -35.97 1.91
N VAL A 652 0.47 -35.29 1.29
CA VAL A 652 0.53 -34.92 -0.12
C VAL A 652 0.09 -33.46 -0.27
N ILE A 653 0.92 -32.70 -0.95
CA ILE A 653 0.70 -31.31 -1.28
C ILE A 653 -0.36 -31.23 -2.38
N ARG A 654 -1.46 -30.52 -2.10
CA ARG A 654 -2.57 -30.28 -3.05
C ARG A 654 -3.00 -28.83 -3.03
N GLN A 655 -3.34 -28.33 -4.21
CA GLN A 655 -3.98 -27.03 -4.37
C GLN A 655 -5.45 -27.09 -3.92
N PRO A 656 -6.00 -26.04 -3.30
CA PRO A 656 -7.43 -25.98 -3.03
C PRO A 656 -8.24 -25.93 -4.33
N VAL A 657 -9.22 -26.83 -4.43
CA VAL A 657 -10.10 -26.98 -5.59
C VAL A 657 -11.48 -26.46 -5.22
N PHE A 658 -12.01 -25.53 -6.01
CA PHE A 658 -13.35 -24.96 -5.81
C PHE A 658 -14.37 -25.46 -6.84
N ILE A 659 -13.90 -26.00 -7.96
CA ILE A 659 -14.74 -26.42 -9.10
C ILE A 659 -14.60 -27.93 -9.29
N ALA A 660 -15.73 -28.63 -9.31
CA ALA A 660 -15.77 -30.07 -9.47
C ALA A 660 -15.30 -30.46 -10.89
N GLY A 661 -14.36 -31.40 -10.96
CA GLY A 661 -13.84 -31.92 -12.23
C GLY A 661 -12.88 -30.99 -12.98
N GLU A 662 -12.50 -29.85 -12.42
CA GLU A 662 -11.41 -29.04 -12.99
C GLU A 662 -10.08 -29.81 -12.89
N PRO A 663 -9.22 -29.75 -13.93
CA PRO A 663 -7.91 -30.37 -13.89
C PRO A 663 -7.06 -29.68 -12.82
N VAL A 664 -6.73 -30.43 -11.77
CA VAL A 664 -5.85 -29.98 -10.68
C VAL A 664 -4.41 -30.24 -11.09
N GLU A 665 -3.50 -29.34 -10.73
CA GLU A 665 -2.06 -29.63 -10.80
C GLU A 665 -1.75 -30.94 -10.06
N ALA A 666 -0.74 -31.67 -10.54
CA ALA A 666 -0.42 -32.98 -10.00
C ALA A 666 -0.12 -32.90 -8.50
N ALA A 667 -0.79 -33.76 -7.72
CA ALA A 667 -0.54 -33.89 -6.30
C ALA A 667 0.93 -34.28 -6.06
N VAL A 668 1.62 -33.56 -5.17
CA VAL A 668 3.05 -33.75 -4.92
C VAL A 668 3.22 -34.41 -3.55
N PRO A 669 3.66 -35.67 -3.47
CA PRO A 669 4.06 -36.28 -2.20
C PRO A 669 5.07 -35.41 -1.45
N ILE A 670 4.87 -35.21 -0.16
CA ILE A 670 5.68 -34.29 0.65
C ILE A 670 7.13 -34.81 0.85
N ASP A 671 7.34 -36.11 0.75
CA ASP A 671 8.66 -36.76 0.75
C ASP A 671 9.58 -36.25 -0.36
N ARG A 672 9.01 -35.85 -1.51
CA ARG A 672 9.75 -35.17 -2.60
C ARG A 672 10.31 -33.80 -2.21
N ARG A 673 9.93 -33.27 -1.04
CA ARG A 673 10.51 -32.07 -0.43
C ARG A 673 11.59 -32.38 0.61
N GLY A 674 12.00 -33.64 0.74
CA GLY A 674 13.06 -34.08 1.67
C GLY A 674 12.56 -34.23 3.10
N VAL A 675 11.32 -34.68 3.29
CA VAL A 675 10.72 -34.92 4.61
C VAL A 675 10.33 -36.37 4.74
N ASP A 676 10.92 -37.06 5.70
CA ASP A 676 10.66 -38.48 5.89
C ASP A 676 9.32 -38.73 6.57
N HIS A 677 8.74 -39.91 6.32
CA HIS A 677 7.46 -40.31 6.90
C HIS A 677 7.47 -40.32 8.44
N GLU A 678 8.62 -40.62 9.06
CA GLU A 678 8.78 -40.62 10.51
C GLU A 678 8.68 -39.20 11.10
N GLU A 679 9.25 -38.20 10.43
CA GLU A 679 9.20 -36.81 10.87
C GLU A 679 7.79 -36.23 10.78
N ILE A 680 7.06 -36.59 9.72
CA ILE A 680 5.63 -36.25 9.58
C ILE A 680 4.82 -36.93 10.69
N ALA A 681 5.14 -38.18 11.03
CA ALA A 681 4.46 -38.89 12.11
C ALA A 681 4.66 -38.20 13.47
N VAL A 682 5.86 -37.67 13.75
CA VAL A 682 6.12 -36.85 14.96
C VAL A 682 5.25 -35.61 14.99
N ILE A 683 5.14 -34.87 13.87
CA ILE A 683 4.29 -33.68 13.78
C ILE A 683 2.81 -34.03 13.96
N ARG A 684 2.32 -35.10 13.31
CA ARG A 684 0.94 -35.58 13.45
C ARG A 684 0.64 -36.01 14.88
N GLN A 685 1.54 -36.75 15.52
CA GLN A 685 1.36 -37.18 16.90
C GLN A 685 1.30 -35.97 17.85
N ALA A 686 2.13 -34.95 17.63
CA ALA A 686 2.07 -33.73 18.43
C ALA A 686 0.73 -32.97 18.27
N LEU A 687 0.14 -32.98 17.07
CA LEU A 687 -1.19 -32.43 16.81
C LEU A 687 -2.30 -33.24 17.50
N ILE A 688 -2.17 -34.56 17.55
CA ILE A 688 -3.07 -35.44 18.33
C ILE A 688 -2.94 -35.11 19.82
N ASP A 689 -1.72 -35.02 20.34
CA ASP A 689 -1.45 -34.78 21.76
C ASP A 689 -1.89 -33.39 22.23
N SER A 690 -1.84 -32.40 21.35
CA SER A 690 -2.37 -31.04 21.57
C SER A 690 -3.86 -31.04 21.97
N VAL A 691 -4.63 -32.01 21.47
CA VAL A 691 -6.08 -32.15 21.73
C VAL A 691 -6.39 -33.28 22.72
N ASN A 692 -5.73 -34.42 22.58
CA ASN A 692 -6.08 -35.68 23.26
C ASN A 692 -5.10 -36.09 24.37
N GLY A 693 -4.02 -35.34 24.57
CA GLY A 693 -2.94 -35.71 25.47
C GLY A 693 -3.37 -35.93 26.93
N PRO A 694 -2.58 -36.67 27.72
CA PRO A 694 -2.93 -37.12 29.08
C PRO A 694 -3.06 -35.99 30.11
N LYS A 695 -2.44 -34.84 29.84
CA LYS A 695 -2.67 -33.58 30.55
C LYS A 695 -3.34 -32.63 29.56
N PRO A 696 -4.38 -31.86 29.95
CA PRO A 696 -5.08 -30.96 29.03
C PRO A 696 -4.08 -30.17 28.19
N GLY A 697 -4.09 -30.45 26.89
CA GLY A 697 -3.30 -29.74 25.90
C GLY A 697 -3.94 -28.40 25.56
N THR A 698 -3.24 -27.58 24.78
CA THR A 698 -3.74 -26.25 24.41
C THR A 698 -5.05 -26.31 23.59
N GLY A 699 -5.33 -27.46 22.95
CA GLY A 699 -6.54 -27.72 22.17
C GLY A 699 -7.56 -28.65 22.83
N ALA A 700 -7.46 -28.95 24.14
CA ALA A 700 -8.27 -29.98 24.80
C ALA A 700 -9.80 -29.78 24.67
N ALA A 701 -10.28 -28.55 24.50
CA ALA A 701 -11.70 -28.27 24.30
C ALA A 701 -12.24 -28.69 22.93
N ALA A 702 -11.37 -29.11 22.00
CA ALA A 702 -11.74 -29.66 20.70
C ALA A 702 -11.81 -31.19 20.68
N LYS A 703 -11.63 -31.85 21.84
CA LYS A 703 -11.69 -33.32 21.95
C LYS A 703 -13.12 -33.81 21.70
N LEU A 704 -13.24 -34.87 20.89
CA LEU A 704 -14.49 -35.57 20.62
C LEU A 704 -14.46 -36.97 21.21
N GLU A 705 -15.63 -37.48 21.58
CA GLU A 705 -15.79 -38.88 22.01
C GLU A 705 -15.82 -39.80 20.78
N GLY A 706 -15.04 -40.87 20.81
CA GLY A 706 -14.97 -41.86 19.71
C GLY A 706 -14.25 -41.39 18.44
N ILE A 707 -13.85 -40.13 18.34
CA ILE A 707 -13.17 -39.56 17.16
C ILE A 707 -11.86 -38.90 17.61
N THR A 708 -10.73 -39.42 17.16
CA THR A 708 -9.42 -38.80 17.42
C THR A 708 -9.29 -37.53 16.58
N VAL A 709 -9.18 -36.37 17.23
CA VAL A 709 -8.99 -35.07 16.56
C VAL A 709 -7.53 -34.65 16.66
N ALA A 710 -6.90 -34.26 15.55
CA ALA A 710 -5.57 -33.66 15.55
C ALA A 710 -5.68 -32.17 15.26
N GLY A 711 -5.06 -31.30 16.05
CA GLY A 711 -5.20 -29.85 15.82
C GLY A 711 -4.30 -28.96 16.64
N LEU A 712 -4.16 -27.71 16.18
CA LEU A 712 -3.32 -26.70 16.79
C LEU A 712 -4.09 -25.40 17.02
N PRO A 713 -4.18 -24.91 18.28
CA PRO A 713 -4.71 -23.58 18.56
C PRO A 713 -3.67 -22.50 18.25
N GLY A 714 -4.16 -21.34 17.80
CA GLY A 714 -3.37 -20.12 17.63
C GLY A 714 -4.07 -18.93 18.28
N THR A 715 -3.29 -18.02 18.87
CA THR A 715 -3.79 -16.76 19.44
C THR A 715 -2.86 -15.62 19.06
N SER A 716 -3.33 -14.70 18.22
CA SER A 716 -2.62 -13.47 17.86
C SER A 716 -3.28 -12.23 18.47
N ARG A 717 -2.54 -11.13 18.53
CA ARG A 717 -3.09 -9.82 18.92
C ARG A 717 -3.59 -9.10 17.68
N VAL A 718 -4.71 -8.41 17.81
CA VAL A 718 -5.22 -7.58 16.71
C VAL A 718 -4.26 -6.41 16.48
N ILE A 719 -3.99 -6.12 15.21
CA ILE A 719 -3.20 -4.96 14.79
C ILE A 719 -4.17 -3.87 14.30
N GLU A 720 -4.11 -2.69 14.93
CA GLU A 720 -4.81 -1.49 14.47
C GLU A 720 -3.78 -0.37 14.30
N HIS A 721 -3.83 0.35 13.16
CA HIS A 721 -2.89 1.45 12.86
C HIS A 721 -1.41 1.06 12.99
N GLY A 722 -1.06 -0.18 12.62
CA GLY A 722 0.31 -0.71 12.66
C GLY A 722 0.82 -1.05 14.06
N ARG A 723 -0.06 -1.16 15.08
CA ARG A 723 0.32 -1.53 16.45
C ARG A 723 -0.59 -2.62 17.00
N TYR A 724 -0.03 -3.48 17.85
CA TYR A 724 -0.82 -4.45 18.61
C TYR A 724 -1.74 -3.72 19.59
N VAL A 725 -3.00 -4.14 19.63
CA VAL A 725 -4.01 -3.58 20.53
C VAL A 725 -4.15 -4.48 21.76
N THR A 726 -3.87 -3.90 22.93
CA THR A 726 -4.05 -4.59 24.21
C THR A 726 -5.52 -4.99 24.41
N GLY A 727 -5.75 -6.23 24.85
CA GLY A 727 -7.09 -6.78 25.10
C GLY A 727 -7.84 -7.25 23.86
N ARG A 728 -7.31 -7.04 22.65
CA ARG A 728 -7.93 -7.49 21.39
C ARG A 728 -7.14 -8.64 20.79
N TYR A 729 -7.80 -9.76 20.55
CA TYR A 729 -7.16 -10.99 20.11
C TYR A 729 -7.87 -11.60 18.91
N VAL A 730 -7.13 -12.43 18.18
CA VAL A 730 -7.65 -13.33 17.16
C VAL A 730 -7.41 -14.76 17.65
N ALA A 731 -8.50 -15.45 17.94
CA ALA A 731 -8.52 -16.87 18.26
C ALA A 731 -8.55 -17.67 16.95
N SER A 732 -7.69 -18.66 16.82
CA SER A 732 -7.67 -19.57 15.68
C SER A 732 -7.51 -21.02 16.12
N PHE A 733 -8.06 -21.94 15.34
CA PHE A 733 -7.89 -23.37 15.54
C PHE A 733 -7.95 -24.06 14.19
N THR A 734 -6.92 -24.84 13.88
CA THR A 734 -6.84 -25.59 12.63
C THR A 734 -6.67 -27.06 12.99
N ALA A 735 -7.59 -27.91 12.54
CA ALA A 735 -7.68 -29.30 12.94
C ALA A 735 -8.15 -30.20 11.81
N TYR A 736 -7.90 -31.50 11.95
CA TYR A 736 -8.47 -32.54 11.10
C TYR A 736 -8.93 -33.74 11.91
N ALA A 737 -9.90 -34.46 11.37
CA ALA A 737 -10.38 -35.71 11.95
C ALA A 737 -10.98 -36.65 10.88
N PRO A 738 -11.03 -37.97 11.16
CA PRO A 738 -10.25 -38.66 12.20
C PRO A 738 -8.73 -38.51 11.99
N ALA A 739 -7.94 -38.68 13.05
CA ALA A 739 -6.50 -38.48 12.96
C ALA A 739 -5.80 -39.59 12.17
N GLU A 740 -6.33 -40.81 12.27
CA GLU A 740 -5.83 -42.03 11.66
C GLU A 740 -6.16 -42.10 10.17
N GLU A 741 -7.36 -41.66 9.79
CA GLU A 741 -7.83 -41.58 8.40
C GLU A 741 -8.44 -40.19 8.14
N PRO A 742 -7.64 -39.17 7.81
CA PRO A 742 -8.12 -37.79 7.68
C PRO A 742 -9.19 -37.62 6.58
N ARG A 743 -10.38 -37.19 6.99
CA ARG A 743 -11.51 -36.91 6.07
C ARG A 743 -11.75 -35.43 5.84
N TYR A 744 -11.65 -34.63 6.90
CA TYR A 744 -11.86 -33.19 6.83
C TYR A 744 -10.81 -32.44 7.60
N VAL A 745 -10.35 -31.34 7.02
CA VAL A 745 -9.57 -30.29 7.67
C VAL A 745 -10.50 -29.10 7.88
N VAL A 746 -10.53 -28.55 9.09
CA VAL A 746 -11.29 -27.36 9.45
C VAL A 746 -10.33 -26.32 10.01
N ALA A 747 -10.32 -25.13 9.42
CA ALA A 747 -9.59 -23.97 9.90
C ALA A 747 -10.57 -22.88 10.32
N VAL A 748 -10.53 -22.50 11.60
CA VAL A 748 -11.42 -21.49 12.21
C VAL A 748 -10.59 -20.30 12.65
N ARG A 749 -11.08 -19.09 12.37
CA ARG A 749 -10.53 -17.83 12.86
C ARG A 749 -11.65 -16.93 13.36
N LEU A 750 -11.48 -16.38 14.57
CA LEU A 750 -12.43 -15.49 15.23
C LEU A 750 -11.71 -14.33 15.93
N GLU A 751 -12.16 -13.11 15.68
CA GLU A 751 -11.75 -11.92 16.42
C GLU A 751 -12.52 -11.81 17.74
N SER A 752 -11.88 -11.24 18.78
CA SER A 752 -12.56 -10.93 20.03
C SER A 752 -13.67 -9.89 19.81
N LYS A 753 -14.74 -9.96 20.61
CA LYS A 753 -15.85 -8.98 20.53
C LYS A 753 -15.40 -7.63 21.06
N SER A 754 -14.78 -7.64 22.23
CA SER A 754 -14.34 -6.44 22.94
C SER A 754 -12.90 -6.58 23.48
N ARG A 755 -12.47 -5.58 24.25
CA ARG A 755 -11.22 -5.60 25.03
C ARG A 755 -11.35 -6.35 26.37
N GLU A 756 -12.58 -6.58 26.80
CA GLU A 756 -12.96 -7.16 28.09
C GLU A 756 -13.24 -8.67 27.97
N ASP A 757 -13.15 -9.23 26.77
CA ASP A 757 -13.32 -10.67 26.54
C ASP A 757 -12.27 -11.45 27.33
N GLU A 758 -12.68 -12.10 28.43
CA GLU A 758 -11.79 -12.95 29.25
C GLU A 758 -11.43 -14.27 28.54
N LEU A 759 -12.29 -14.73 27.62
CA LEU A 759 -12.09 -15.95 26.83
C LEU A 759 -11.68 -15.62 25.39
N PHE A 760 -10.38 -15.64 25.12
CA PHE A 760 -9.79 -15.24 23.84
C PHE A 760 -8.79 -16.26 23.25
N TYR A 761 -8.46 -17.33 23.96
CA TYR A 761 -7.53 -18.35 23.46
C TYR A 761 -8.14 -19.18 22.33
N GLY A 762 -7.34 -19.46 21.30
CA GLY A 762 -7.72 -20.28 20.14
C GLY A 762 -8.38 -21.60 20.51
N GLY A 763 -7.78 -22.34 21.45
CA GLY A 763 -8.30 -23.63 21.91
C GLY A 763 -9.65 -23.53 22.62
N SER A 764 -9.91 -22.46 23.36
CA SER A 764 -11.16 -22.28 24.13
C SER A 764 -12.29 -21.67 23.30
N VAL A 765 -11.96 -20.93 22.25
CA VAL A 765 -12.91 -20.18 21.42
C VAL A 765 -13.18 -20.85 20.08
N ALA A 766 -12.12 -21.12 19.32
CA ALA A 766 -12.21 -21.66 17.97
C ALA A 766 -12.20 -23.20 17.98
N GLY A 767 -11.54 -23.82 18.97
CA GLY A 767 -11.50 -25.27 19.16
C GLY A 767 -12.88 -25.95 19.19
N PRO A 768 -13.82 -25.52 20.04
CA PRO A 768 -15.15 -26.12 20.11
C PRO A 768 -15.93 -26.04 18.79
N ILE A 769 -15.78 -24.95 18.04
CA ILE A 769 -16.44 -24.76 16.74
C ILE A 769 -15.87 -25.73 15.71
N ALA A 770 -14.54 -25.87 15.67
CA ALA A 770 -13.89 -26.84 14.79
C ALA A 770 -14.32 -28.28 15.12
N ALA A 771 -14.36 -28.65 16.41
CA ALA A 771 -14.80 -29.97 16.85
C ALA A 771 -16.25 -30.26 16.46
N GLN A 772 -17.16 -29.31 16.69
CA GLN A 772 -18.57 -29.45 16.32
C GLN A 772 -18.75 -29.60 14.80
N LEU A 773 -17.98 -28.85 13.99
CA LEU A 773 -18.00 -28.97 12.54
C LEU A 773 -17.46 -30.33 12.09
N LEU A 774 -16.32 -30.78 12.62
CA LEU A 774 -15.75 -32.10 12.32
C LEU A 774 -16.73 -33.22 12.66
N GLN A 775 -17.35 -33.16 13.85
CA GLN A 775 -18.35 -34.16 14.25
C GLN A 775 -19.54 -34.20 13.29
N LYS A 776 -20.12 -33.03 12.96
CA LYS A 776 -21.26 -32.94 12.04
C LYS A 776 -20.88 -33.38 10.62
N LEU A 777 -19.68 -33.05 10.14
CA LEU A 777 -19.20 -33.45 8.83
C LEU A 777 -19.09 -34.97 8.70
N LEU A 778 -18.52 -35.63 9.71
CA LEU A 778 -18.39 -37.09 9.73
C LEU A 778 -19.76 -37.78 9.80
N GLN A 779 -20.71 -37.22 10.55
CA GLN A 779 -22.11 -37.70 10.58
C GLN A 779 -22.87 -37.50 9.27
N LEU A 780 -22.40 -36.63 8.36
CA LEU A 780 -23.02 -36.41 7.04
C LEU A 780 -22.47 -37.35 5.96
N GLU A 781 -21.35 -38.04 6.24
CA GLU A 781 -20.79 -39.09 5.37
C GLU A 781 -21.44 -40.46 5.61
N ASP A 782 -21.85 -40.73 6.86
CA ASP A 782 -22.61 -41.92 7.28
C ASP A 782 -24.10 -41.83 6.87
#